data_AF-A0A212JI02-F1
#
_entry.id   AF-A0A212JI02-F1
#
_cell.length_a   1.000
_cell.length_b   1.000
_cell.length_c   1.000
_cell.angle_alpha   90.00
_cell.angle_beta   90.00
_cell.angle_gamma   90.00
#
_symmetry.space_group_name_H-M   'P 1'
#
loop_
_entity.id
_entity.type
_entity.pdbx_description
1 polymer ?
#
loop_
_entity_poly.entity_id
_entity_poly.type
_entity_poly.pdbx_seq_one_letter_code
_entity_poly.pdbx_strand_id
1 'polypeptide(L)'
;MKKIYSLLGVFLFCSVMIFAQYPTNRTAKTIVADVLAQMPAQQTEQYYAQIKDLASTGEEGVLLLVKMMNPLGKGANSQVEFALSGLSHYVSAEGMGDKRQVVSGAYIKALDMVSDREIKDFIIRQLELIGKDEAVAKLATYLADESLCGPAAAALSAINTPSSQKALLNALSASADDQSSESIILALAKLKVTDAENSLRRLLDTNDTDKKKTVLYALSQLGSKASLADLALAAEKDNYTMGKSGANEAYIALIKRVLTQGDKKEVEKAAADLMKKAEKAGQTQTRSAALQILMEAKPANALQQLQSALKDDNRNYRYAALTYASDYADSKIYAELIKSLKKTKPDAQLDILNWLGEESESQNKRNEIKPLIIEPAIGFLTAGSADMKKSAANILAKTADPKAIAALAYLLNDADPKTVAIAKDALSATNGDITSAVVPVIAGANAAGKVAGLQLLAERKSSANIATVLEQINSASPDVQTAAYTALKDVVSAENLNQLYALLESASSENVPYVQQAIASALQSYPKEKQYDVIMARMGQVGNDKQYLYYPVLSKTGDEKALSFIVDRFNKESGVAKDAAFQALSDWKDIDAAAELLSICKNRADILYFDRAINRYIQLVANPKLTGENRRLLLTDALEIARTDGQKNNILSQLGNTGSYLALLCAGQYLDSKPLQQAAADAVAKIALGNKNYTGKVVEELLNKVIDVLSNADADYQKQAIRKHLNEMPKEEGFVSIFNGKDLDGWKGIVENPIARAKMKPAVLAKKQQVADKVAVEHWKAENGILVFDGKGGDNLCTVKQYGDFEMYVDWNLDPAGPEADAGIYLRGVPQVQIWDVSRVNVGAQVGSGGLYNNEKNPKDPLTLADNKLGEWNTFYIKMVGDRVTVKLNGVLVVDNVILENYWDRNQPISPIEQIELQAHGSKVYYRNIYVKELERSKPFELSADEKKDGFKILFDGTNMHQWTGNTTDYQLQDGCIALDPKGGHGGNLYTKDEFANFIYRFEFQLTPAANNGVGIRTPMGVDAAYDGMEIQILDHDNPVYKDITPLQVHGSVYGIIGAKRAKFKPMGEWNEEEIIANGNHIKVTLNGEVILDGDIKEATKNGTADGHQHPGLFNPKGHIGFLGHGSPVKFRNIRIKELK
;
A
#
# COMPACT_ATOMS: atom_id res chain seq x y z
N MET A 1 69.53 1.90 22.63
CA MET A 1 69.72 2.56 21.32
C MET A 1 68.36 2.58 20.62
N LYS A 2 67.49 3.57 20.86
CA LYS A 2 67.35 4.90 20.23
C LYS A 2 67.02 4.88 18.72
N LYS A 3 65.82 5.42 18.40
CA LYS A 3 65.20 5.76 17.09
C LYS A 3 64.56 4.53 16.42
N ILE A 4 63.23 4.36 16.40
CA ILE A 4 62.20 5.19 15.74
C ILE A 4 60.91 5.18 16.59
N TYR A 5 60.54 6.33 17.15
CA TYR A 5 59.24 6.61 17.77
C TYR A 5 58.76 7.90 17.12
N SER A 6 57.88 7.79 16.13
CA SER A 6 56.99 8.84 15.56
C SER A 6 56.24 8.20 14.39
N LEU A 7 54.90 8.26 14.39
CA LEU A 7 53.95 7.68 13.41
C LEU A 7 53.64 6.17 13.53
N LEU A 8 53.29 5.71 14.74
CA LEU A 8 52.60 4.44 14.96
C LEU A 8 51.50 4.60 16.03
N GLY A 9 50.72 5.67 15.88
CA GLY A 9 49.67 6.07 16.82
C GLY A 9 48.51 6.75 16.10
N VAL A 10 47.81 6.03 15.22
CA VAL A 10 46.44 6.38 14.75
C VAL A 10 45.54 5.14 14.53
N PHE A 11 46.02 3.90 14.45
CA PHE A 11 45.14 2.74 14.21
C PHE A 11 45.36 1.56 15.16
N LEU A 12 45.23 1.79 16.47
CA LEU A 12 45.28 0.69 17.45
C LEU A 12 44.37 0.85 18.69
N PHE A 13 43.30 1.65 18.56
CA PHE A 13 42.29 1.81 19.61
C PHE A 13 40.88 2.03 19.04
N CYS A 14 40.38 1.14 18.18
CA CYS A 14 38.95 1.01 17.91
C CYS A 14 38.62 -0.44 17.52
N SER A 15 38.63 -1.36 18.48
CA SER A 15 37.81 -2.59 18.46
C SER A 15 38.15 -3.45 19.68
N VAL A 16 37.65 -3.03 20.84
CA VAL A 16 37.42 -3.95 21.95
C VAL A 16 35.92 -4.14 22.05
N MET A 17 35.52 -5.42 22.19
CA MET A 17 34.17 -6.02 22.25
C MET A 17 33.61 -6.42 20.86
N ILE A 18 33.99 -7.60 20.34
CA ILE A 18 33.46 -8.95 20.65
C ILE A 18 32.02 -9.11 20.15
N PHE A 19 31.83 -9.75 18.99
CA PHE A 19 30.74 -10.70 18.79
C PHE A 19 31.35 -12.10 18.74
N ALA A 20 31.12 -12.82 19.83
CA ALA A 20 31.40 -14.23 19.98
C ALA A 20 30.14 -15.02 19.59
N GLN A 21 30.36 -16.15 18.93
CA GLN A 21 29.46 -17.29 18.77
C GLN A 21 28.45 -17.45 19.92
N TYR A 22 27.23 -17.87 19.64
CA TYR A 22 26.52 -18.88 20.43
C TYR A 22 25.76 -20.04 19.69
N PRO A 23 25.80 -21.25 20.27
CA PRO A 23 26.05 -22.55 19.66
C PRO A 23 24.91 -23.51 20.06
N THR A 24 25.01 -24.83 19.87
CA THR A 24 24.09 -25.82 20.47
C THR A 24 24.22 -25.96 22.01
N ASN A 25 24.53 -24.88 22.73
CA ASN A 25 24.46 -24.71 24.18
C ASN A 25 24.29 -23.21 24.45
N ARG A 26 23.34 -22.55 23.78
CA ARG A 26 23.03 -21.17 24.14
C ARG A 26 22.42 -21.21 25.53
N THR A 27 23.21 -20.83 26.53
CA THR A 27 22.70 -20.48 27.86
C THR A 27 21.66 -19.38 27.71
N ALA A 28 20.75 -19.23 28.67
CA ALA A 28 19.78 -18.14 28.61
C ALA A 28 20.46 -16.77 28.47
N LYS A 29 21.63 -16.58 29.10
CA LYS A 29 22.47 -15.37 28.99
C LYS A 29 22.85 -15.01 27.56
N THR A 30 23.12 -16.03 26.76
CA THR A 30 23.62 -15.87 25.40
C THR A 30 22.48 -15.67 24.41
N ILE A 31 21.33 -16.32 24.62
CA ILE A 31 20.12 -16.04 23.84
C ILE A 31 19.65 -14.61 24.06
N VAL A 32 19.63 -14.17 25.33
CA VAL A 32 19.24 -12.80 25.69
C VAL A 32 20.14 -11.76 25.03
N ALA A 33 21.47 -11.92 25.09
CA ALA A 33 22.41 -10.96 24.50
C ALA A 33 22.24 -10.82 22.99
N ASP A 34 22.08 -11.94 22.28
CA ASP A 34 21.97 -11.95 20.82
C ASP A 34 20.64 -11.37 20.34
N VAL A 35 19.54 -11.65 21.07
CA VAL A 35 18.23 -11.08 20.72
C VAL A 35 18.25 -9.56 20.91
N LEU A 36 18.81 -9.05 22.01
CA LEU A 36 18.91 -7.61 22.24
C LEU A 36 19.76 -6.89 21.19
N ALA A 37 20.86 -7.52 20.74
CA ALA A 37 21.75 -6.95 19.73
C ALA A 37 21.07 -6.76 18.36
N GLN A 38 19.97 -7.47 18.11
CA GLN A 38 19.27 -7.48 16.83
C GLN A 38 17.88 -6.82 16.89
N MET A 39 17.56 -6.13 18.00
CA MET A 39 16.30 -5.40 18.19
C MET A 39 16.46 -3.88 18.00
N PRO A 40 15.44 -3.20 17.42
CA PRO A 40 14.20 -3.76 16.89
C PRO A 40 14.41 -4.43 15.52
N ALA A 41 13.76 -5.57 15.30
CA ALA A 41 13.85 -6.29 14.02
C ALA A 41 13.16 -5.50 12.90
N GLN A 42 13.79 -5.47 11.71
CA GLN A 42 13.29 -4.73 10.54
C GLN A 42 12.16 -5.45 9.80
N GLN A 43 12.02 -6.77 10.03
CA GLN A 43 11.02 -7.62 9.40
C GLN A 43 10.22 -8.40 10.45
N THR A 44 8.92 -8.55 10.20
CA THR A 44 7.96 -9.19 11.11
C THR A 44 8.33 -10.66 11.41
N GLU A 45 8.85 -11.41 10.44
CA GLU A 45 9.25 -12.81 10.63
C GLU A 45 10.48 -12.94 11.54
N GLN A 46 11.48 -12.08 11.35
CA GLN A 46 12.67 -12.03 12.20
C GLN A 46 12.30 -11.66 13.65
N TYR A 47 11.39 -10.70 13.83
CA TYR A 47 10.84 -10.35 15.14
C TYR A 47 10.22 -11.58 15.82
N TYR A 48 9.33 -12.31 15.14
CA TYR A 48 8.71 -13.50 15.72
C TYR A 48 9.70 -14.62 16.05
N ALA A 49 10.73 -14.82 15.22
CA ALA A 49 11.79 -15.80 15.48
C ALA A 49 12.60 -15.44 16.74
N GLN A 50 13.01 -14.18 16.88
CA GLN A 50 13.74 -13.68 18.05
C GLN A 50 12.92 -13.80 19.35
N ILE A 51 11.63 -13.46 19.28
CA ILE A 51 10.74 -13.58 20.43
C ILE A 51 10.48 -15.05 20.79
N LYS A 52 10.37 -15.94 19.80
CA LYS A 52 10.29 -17.40 20.03
C LYS A 52 11.55 -17.94 20.71
N ASP A 53 12.73 -17.45 20.32
CA ASP A 53 14.01 -17.79 20.96
C ASP A 53 14.03 -17.31 22.42
N LEU A 54 13.63 -16.07 22.70
CA LEU A 54 13.47 -15.60 24.08
C LEU A 54 12.52 -16.47 24.89
N ALA A 55 11.39 -16.89 24.31
CA ALA A 55 10.43 -17.76 25.00
C ALA A 55 11.00 -19.15 25.34
N SER A 56 12.00 -19.62 24.60
CA SER A 56 12.69 -20.88 24.87
C SER A 56 13.64 -20.83 26.07
N THR A 57 14.08 -19.63 26.48
CA THR A 57 15.01 -19.43 27.61
C THR A 57 14.38 -19.70 28.97
N GLY A 58 13.05 -19.76 29.04
CA GLY A 58 12.29 -19.96 30.26
C GLY A 58 12.59 -18.90 31.31
N GLU A 59 12.58 -19.31 32.59
CA GLU A 59 12.75 -18.40 33.71
C GLU A 59 14.10 -17.66 33.69
N GLU A 60 15.17 -18.37 33.34
CA GLU A 60 16.52 -17.83 33.42
C GLU A 60 16.70 -16.61 32.50
N GLY A 61 16.17 -16.65 31.27
CA GLY A 61 16.34 -15.55 30.32
C GLY A 61 15.49 -14.33 30.65
N VAL A 62 14.27 -14.54 31.18
CA VAL A 62 13.45 -13.44 31.69
C VAL A 62 14.16 -12.73 32.85
N LEU A 63 14.71 -13.48 33.81
CA LEU A 63 15.44 -12.89 34.94
C LEU A 63 16.72 -12.19 34.49
N LEU A 64 17.39 -12.67 33.44
CA LEU A 64 18.56 -12.01 32.87
C LEU A 64 18.20 -10.70 32.19
N LEU A 65 17.13 -10.66 31.38
CA LEU A 65 16.63 -9.44 30.76
C LEU A 65 16.27 -8.40 31.82
N VAL A 66 15.55 -8.79 32.87
CA VAL A 66 15.19 -7.86 33.96
C VAL A 66 16.44 -7.32 34.67
N LYS A 67 17.46 -8.14 34.91
CA LYS A 67 18.73 -7.67 35.52
C LYS A 67 19.48 -6.65 34.65
N MET A 68 19.20 -6.60 33.34
CA MET A 68 19.82 -5.65 32.41
C MET A 68 19.08 -4.30 32.36
N MET A 69 17.90 -4.19 32.98
CA MET A 69 17.18 -2.94 33.08
C MET A 69 17.87 -1.98 34.06
N ASN A 70 17.92 -0.70 33.70
CA ASN A 70 18.50 0.36 34.50
C ASN A 70 17.40 1.25 35.11
N PRO A 71 17.62 1.82 36.30
CA PRO A 71 16.77 2.89 36.84
C PRO A 71 16.66 4.09 35.87
N LEU A 72 15.57 4.87 35.97
CA LEU A 72 15.33 6.06 35.14
C LEU A 72 16.56 6.96 35.05
N GLY A 73 16.88 7.40 33.83
CA GLY A 73 17.96 8.37 33.58
C GLY A 73 19.38 7.82 33.70
N LYS A 74 19.57 6.51 33.93
CA LYS A 74 20.89 5.86 34.04
C LYS A 74 21.25 4.92 32.88
N GLY A 75 20.40 4.80 31.86
CA GLY A 75 20.65 3.98 30.67
C GLY A 75 19.41 3.88 29.76
N ALA A 76 19.58 3.34 28.56
CA ALA A 76 18.47 3.08 27.63
C ALA A 76 17.88 1.69 27.88
N ASN A 77 16.64 1.62 28.36
CA ASN A 77 15.93 0.34 28.57
C ASN A 77 15.14 -0.13 27.34
N SER A 78 15.04 0.70 26.29
CA SER A 78 14.11 0.51 25.17
C SER A 78 14.21 -0.85 24.48
N GLN A 79 15.42 -1.39 24.27
CA GLN A 79 15.61 -2.72 23.67
C GLN A 79 15.17 -3.86 24.60
N VAL A 80 15.44 -3.73 25.90
CA VAL A 80 15.08 -4.74 26.91
C VAL A 80 13.58 -4.75 27.15
N GLU A 81 12.97 -3.57 27.21
CA GLU A 81 11.52 -3.41 27.32
C GLU A 81 10.81 -3.96 26.09
N PHE A 82 11.32 -3.65 24.89
CA PHE A 82 10.80 -4.18 23.64
C PHE A 82 10.88 -5.72 23.58
N ALA A 83 11.99 -6.30 24.03
CA ALA A 83 12.17 -7.75 24.13
C ALA A 83 11.18 -8.42 25.10
N LEU A 84 11.08 -7.91 26.33
CA LEU A 84 10.19 -8.44 27.37
C LEU A 84 8.71 -8.26 27.00
N SER A 85 8.34 -7.13 26.39
CA SER A 85 6.99 -6.92 25.89
C SER A 85 6.65 -7.80 24.70
N GLY A 86 7.54 -7.97 23.74
CA GLY A 86 7.35 -8.91 22.65
C GLY A 86 7.17 -10.35 23.16
N LEU A 87 8.01 -10.77 24.12
CA LEU A 87 7.91 -12.07 24.77
C LEU A 87 6.56 -12.29 25.43
N SER A 88 6.07 -11.31 26.19
CA SER A 88 4.77 -11.40 26.85
C SER A 88 3.62 -11.55 25.85
N HIS A 89 3.63 -10.80 24.76
CA HIS A 89 2.62 -10.93 23.68
C HIS A 89 2.70 -12.28 22.95
N TYR A 90 3.91 -12.80 22.75
CA TYR A 90 4.08 -14.09 22.09
C TYR A 90 3.53 -15.25 22.93
N VAL A 91 3.80 -15.25 24.24
CA VAL A 91 3.32 -16.32 25.12
C VAL A 91 1.85 -16.15 25.51
N SER A 92 1.20 -15.01 25.24
CA SER A 92 -0.25 -14.87 25.43
C SER A 92 -1.08 -15.59 24.35
N ALA A 93 -0.45 -16.07 23.27
CA ALA A 93 -1.14 -16.76 22.18
C ALA A 93 -1.76 -18.11 22.60
N GLU A 94 -2.82 -18.51 21.91
CA GLU A 94 -3.48 -19.82 22.11
C GLU A 94 -2.48 -20.98 21.91
N GLY A 95 -2.51 -21.98 22.80
CA GLY A 95 -1.57 -23.11 22.77
C GLY A 95 -0.23 -22.90 23.51
N MET A 96 0.07 -21.71 24.05
CA MET A 96 1.32 -21.41 24.76
C MET A 96 1.24 -21.53 26.29
N GLY A 97 0.25 -22.24 26.83
CA GLY A 97 -0.12 -22.25 28.26
C GLY A 97 1.04 -22.50 29.23
N ASP A 98 1.90 -23.48 28.93
CA ASP A 98 3.03 -23.88 29.78
C ASP A 98 4.14 -22.82 29.78
N LYS A 99 4.52 -22.32 28.59
CA LYS A 99 5.54 -21.28 28.45
C LYS A 99 5.09 -19.97 29.10
N ARG A 100 3.82 -19.64 28.93
CA ARG A 100 3.18 -18.48 29.55
C ARG A 100 3.24 -18.56 31.08
N GLN A 101 2.99 -19.73 31.66
CA GLN A 101 3.13 -19.94 33.11
C GLN A 101 4.59 -19.80 33.57
N VAL A 102 5.56 -20.30 32.80
CA VAL A 102 6.99 -20.15 33.12
C VAL A 102 7.43 -18.70 33.09
N VAL A 103 7.06 -17.93 32.05
CA VAL A 103 7.40 -16.51 31.93
C VAL A 103 6.72 -15.67 33.02
N SER A 104 5.44 -15.95 33.31
CA SER A 104 4.70 -15.34 34.43
C SER A 104 5.39 -15.62 35.78
N GLY A 105 5.76 -16.87 36.04
CA GLY A 105 6.54 -17.29 37.21
C GLY A 105 7.88 -16.54 37.35
N ALA A 106 8.56 -16.30 36.24
CA ALA A 106 9.81 -15.57 36.20
C ALA A 106 9.62 -14.08 36.55
N TYR A 107 8.60 -13.42 36.01
CA TYR A 107 8.27 -12.04 36.38
C TYR A 107 7.90 -11.91 37.86
N ILE A 108 7.17 -12.87 38.42
CA ILE A 108 6.84 -12.91 39.86
C ILE A 108 8.11 -12.95 40.71
N LYS A 109 9.09 -13.79 40.35
CA LYS A 109 10.40 -13.85 41.02
C LYS A 109 11.21 -12.58 40.79
N ALA A 110 11.17 -12.02 39.58
CA ALA A 110 11.90 -10.81 39.22
C ALA A 110 11.51 -9.61 40.10
N LEU A 111 10.24 -9.50 40.47
CA LEU A 111 9.73 -8.44 41.36
C LEU A 111 10.41 -8.41 42.74
N ASP A 112 10.93 -9.54 43.23
CA ASP A 112 11.71 -9.61 44.48
C ASP A 112 13.19 -9.24 44.30
N MET A 113 13.67 -9.29 43.05
CA MET A 113 15.07 -9.09 42.71
C MET A 113 15.38 -7.63 42.38
N VAL A 114 14.37 -6.85 41.99
CA VAL A 114 14.51 -5.44 41.68
C VAL A 114 14.01 -4.58 42.83
N SER A 115 14.73 -3.51 43.15
CA SER A 115 14.31 -2.51 44.14
C SER A 115 13.78 -1.23 43.48
N ASP A 116 14.10 -1.02 42.20
CA ASP A 116 13.68 0.16 41.46
C ASP A 116 12.18 0.13 41.13
N ARG A 117 11.50 1.24 41.42
CA ARG A 117 10.04 1.37 41.28
C ARG A 117 9.58 1.23 39.83
N GLU A 118 10.28 1.82 38.87
CA GLU A 118 9.81 1.84 37.48
C GLU A 118 10.01 0.49 36.80
N ILE A 119 11.09 -0.20 37.13
CA ILE A 119 11.32 -1.57 36.68
C ILE A 119 10.20 -2.49 37.23
N LYS A 120 9.77 -2.28 38.49
CA LYS A 120 8.62 -3.01 39.05
C LYS A 120 7.32 -2.70 38.32
N ASP A 121 7.02 -1.43 38.04
CA ASP A 121 5.84 -1.05 37.23
C ASP A 121 5.85 -1.78 35.89
N PHE A 122 6.97 -1.72 35.16
CA PHE A 122 7.11 -2.39 33.87
C PHE A 122 6.83 -3.89 33.95
N ILE A 123 7.40 -4.60 34.94
CA ILE A 123 7.19 -6.03 35.15
C ILE A 123 5.73 -6.34 35.50
N ILE A 124 5.10 -5.51 36.33
CA ILE A 124 3.68 -5.66 36.68
C ILE A 124 2.80 -5.52 35.43
N ARG A 125 3.11 -4.59 34.52
CA ARG A 125 2.41 -4.47 33.24
C ARG A 125 2.63 -5.67 32.32
N GLN A 126 3.78 -6.35 32.40
CA GLN A 126 3.94 -7.61 31.69
C GLN A 126 3.04 -8.71 32.28
N LEU A 127 2.92 -8.75 33.61
CA LEU A 127 1.98 -9.65 34.29
C LEU A 127 0.51 -9.31 34.01
N GLU A 128 0.16 -8.07 33.67
CA GLU A 128 -1.18 -7.74 33.17
C GLU A 128 -1.52 -8.48 31.87
N LEU A 129 -0.54 -8.68 30.98
CA LEU A 129 -0.74 -9.34 29.69
C LEU A 129 -0.85 -10.86 29.81
N ILE A 130 -0.10 -11.48 30.74
CA ILE A 130 0.08 -12.95 30.78
C ILE A 130 -0.21 -13.61 32.14
N GLY A 131 -0.40 -12.84 33.20
CA GLY A 131 -0.62 -13.35 34.54
C GLY A 131 -1.91 -14.17 34.65
N LYS A 132 -1.91 -15.17 35.53
CA LYS A 132 -3.11 -15.85 36.04
C LYS A 132 -3.00 -16.00 37.56
N ASP A 133 -3.71 -16.96 38.17
CA ASP A 133 -3.79 -17.16 39.62
C ASP A 133 -2.44 -17.27 40.32
N GLU A 134 -1.42 -17.80 39.66
CA GLU A 134 -0.06 -17.86 40.18
C GLU A 134 0.53 -16.50 40.54
N ALA A 135 0.12 -15.42 39.86
CA ALA A 135 0.63 -14.05 40.09
C ALA A 135 -0.14 -13.29 41.16
N VAL A 136 -1.35 -13.73 41.51
CA VAL A 136 -2.29 -12.97 42.36
C VAL A 136 -1.69 -12.66 43.72
N ALA A 137 -1.10 -13.65 44.38
CA ALA A 137 -0.54 -13.47 45.72
C ALA A 137 0.60 -12.44 45.74
N LYS A 138 1.44 -12.42 44.70
CA LYS A 138 2.54 -11.44 44.59
C LYS A 138 2.01 -10.05 44.26
N LEU A 139 1.13 -9.92 43.26
CA LEU A 139 0.54 -8.63 42.87
C LEU A 139 -0.22 -7.98 44.03
N ALA A 140 -0.91 -8.79 44.85
CA ALA A 140 -1.63 -8.30 46.03
C ALA A 140 -0.71 -7.58 47.04
N THR A 141 0.58 -7.94 47.13
CA THR A 141 1.53 -7.27 48.03
C THR A 141 1.82 -5.82 47.63
N TYR A 142 1.58 -5.45 46.37
CA TYR A 142 1.83 -4.11 45.83
C TYR A 142 0.58 -3.21 45.87
N LEU A 143 -0.58 -3.71 46.30
CA LEU A 143 -1.81 -2.92 46.41
C LEU A 143 -1.78 -1.89 47.54
N ALA A 144 -0.88 -2.05 48.52
CA ALA A 144 -0.66 -1.07 49.58
C ALA A 144 0.49 -0.08 49.26
N ASP A 145 1.13 -0.23 48.10
CA ASP A 145 2.22 0.64 47.66
C ASP A 145 1.62 1.77 46.80
N GLU A 146 1.72 3.02 47.28
CA GLU A 146 1.17 4.22 46.61
C GLU A 146 1.60 4.33 45.14
N SER A 147 2.80 3.84 44.82
CA SER A 147 3.36 3.95 43.50
C SER A 147 3.04 2.82 42.52
N LEU A 148 2.80 1.63 43.06
CA LEU A 148 2.64 0.40 42.28
C LEU A 148 1.22 -0.17 42.36
N CYS A 149 0.37 0.41 43.21
CA CYS A 149 -1.03 0.01 43.37
C CYS A 149 -1.80 0.08 42.04
N GLY A 150 -1.63 1.17 41.27
CA GLY A 150 -2.29 1.34 39.98
C GLY A 150 -2.02 0.19 38.99
N PRO A 151 -0.75 -0.03 38.62
CA PRO A 151 -0.36 -1.17 37.79
C PRO A 151 -0.77 -2.52 38.36
N ALA A 152 -0.63 -2.74 39.68
CA ALA A 152 -0.97 -4.02 40.30
C ALA A 152 -2.48 -4.31 40.26
N ALA A 153 -3.30 -3.29 40.48
CA ALA A 153 -4.75 -3.38 40.37
C ALA A 153 -5.20 -3.64 38.93
N ALA A 154 -4.53 -3.02 37.94
CA ALA A 154 -4.78 -3.28 36.52
C ALA A 154 -4.45 -4.74 36.15
N ALA A 155 -3.30 -5.25 36.59
CA ALA A 155 -2.89 -6.64 36.37
C ALA A 155 -3.85 -7.65 37.01
N LEU A 156 -4.27 -7.42 38.27
CA LEU A 156 -5.29 -8.26 38.91
C LEU A 156 -6.64 -8.19 38.20
N SER A 157 -7.01 -7.03 37.66
CA SER A 157 -8.19 -6.88 36.82
C SER A 157 -8.09 -7.65 35.50
N ALA A 158 -6.92 -7.79 34.90
CA ALA A 158 -6.73 -8.58 33.70
C ALA A 158 -6.80 -10.09 33.98
N ILE A 159 -6.30 -10.53 35.14
CA ILE A 159 -6.36 -11.93 35.59
C ILE A 159 -7.80 -12.43 35.74
N ASN A 160 -8.68 -11.61 36.33
CA ASN A 160 -10.13 -11.86 36.44
C ASN A 160 -10.53 -13.26 36.92
N THR A 161 -10.00 -13.66 38.07
CA THR A 161 -10.36 -14.91 38.78
C THR A 161 -10.93 -14.62 40.16
N PRO A 162 -11.64 -15.58 40.80
CA PRO A 162 -12.12 -15.41 42.18
C PRO A 162 -11.00 -15.03 43.17
N SER A 163 -9.80 -15.59 42.99
CA SER A 163 -8.62 -15.27 43.79
C SER A 163 -8.20 -13.80 43.63
N SER A 164 -8.15 -13.28 42.39
CA SER A 164 -7.80 -11.88 42.12
C SER A 164 -8.85 -10.89 42.63
N GLN A 165 -10.14 -11.23 42.49
CA GLN A 165 -11.26 -10.42 42.99
C GLN A 165 -11.23 -10.33 44.52
N LYS A 166 -10.96 -11.46 45.20
CA LYS A 166 -10.78 -11.50 46.65
C LYS A 166 -9.58 -10.67 47.11
N ALA A 167 -8.47 -10.69 46.38
CA ALA A 167 -7.29 -9.88 46.70
C ALA A 167 -7.60 -8.37 46.63
N LEU A 168 -8.26 -7.92 45.55
CA LEU A 168 -8.70 -6.53 45.40
C LEU A 168 -9.71 -6.12 46.49
N LEU A 169 -10.66 -6.99 46.83
CA LEU A 169 -11.65 -6.73 47.87
C LEU A 169 -11.02 -6.60 49.27
N ASN A 170 -10.08 -7.48 49.59
CA ASN A 170 -9.32 -7.42 50.84
C ASN A 170 -8.50 -6.13 50.92
N ALA A 171 -7.85 -5.74 49.83
CA ALA A 171 -7.06 -4.52 49.76
C ALA A 171 -7.92 -3.25 49.91
N LEU A 172 -9.09 -3.20 49.26
CA LEU A 172 -10.06 -2.11 49.45
C LEU A 172 -10.49 -1.96 50.91
N SER A 173 -10.67 -3.08 51.61
CA SER A 173 -11.07 -3.09 53.03
C SER A 173 -9.95 -2.63 53.96
N ALA A 174 -8.68 -2.81 53.56
CA ALA A 174 -7.50 -2.42 54.34
C ALA A 174 -7.02 -0.98 54.09
N SER A 175 -7.40 -0.36 52.97
CA SER A 175 -6.88 0.92 52.48
C SER A 175 -7.96 2.00 52.25
N ALA A 176 -9.13 1.84 52.87
CA ALA A 176 -10.34 2.66 52.65
C ALA A 176 -10.09 4.19 52.64
N ASP A 177 -9.12 4.68 53.43
CA ASP A 177 -8.84 6.13 53.59
C ASP A 177 -7.62 6.64 52.81
N ASP A 178 -6.91 5.80 52.05
CA ASP A 178 -5.68 6.17 51.34
C ASP A 178 -5.95 6.61 49.88
N GLN A 179 -5.06 7.46 49.34
CA GLN A 179 -5.07 7.94 47.95
C GLN A 179 -4.85 6.79 46.95
N SER A 180 -4.19 5.71 47.40
CA SER A 180 -3.94 4.45 46.68
C SER A 180 -5.19 3.63 46.35
N SER A 181 -6.36 3.93 46.95
CA SER A 181 -7.58 3.12 46.81
C SER A 181 -8.31 3.28 45.45
N GLU A 182 -8.04 4.35 44.69
CA GLU A 182 -8.80 4.67 43.48
C GLU A 182 -8.64 3.62 42.37
N SER A 183 -7.41 3.15 42.12
CA SER A 183 -7.15 2.13 41.12
C SER A 183 -7.77 0.78 41.47
N ILE A 184 -7.85 0.45 42.76
CA ILE A 184 -8.52 -0.76 43.26
C ILE A 184 -10.02 -0.68 42.98
N ILE A 185 -10.63 0.48 43.24
CA ILE A 185 -12.05 0.74 42.97
C ILE A 185 -12.37 0.59 41.48
N LEU A 186 -11.54 1.16 40.60
CA LEU A 186 -11.69 1.03 39.14
C LEU A 186 -11.53 -0.42 38.66
N ALA A 187 -10.58 -1.17 39.23
CA ALA A 187 -10.39 -2.59 38.92
C ALA A 187 -11.61 -3.42 39.31
N LEU A 188 -12.15 -3.23 40.51
CA LEU A 188 -13.37 -3.90 40.99
C LEU A 188 -14.60 -3.54 40.12
N ALA A 189 -14.71 -2.28 39.69
CA ALA A 189 -15.74 -1.81 38.77
C ALA A 189 -15.67 -2.52 37.41
N LYS A 190 -14.48 -2.59 36.81
CA LYS A 190 -14.22 -3.28 35.54
C LYS A 190 -14.58 -4.76 35.62
N LEU A 191 -14.22 -5.40 36.74
CA LEU A 191 -14.54 -6.80 37.02
C LEU A 191 -16.00 -7.06 37.47
N LYS A 192 -16.76 -6.00 37.76
CA LYS A 192 -18.15 -6.06 38.26
C LYS A 192 -18.30 -6.90 39.54
N VAL A 193 -17.33 -6.83 40.45
CA VAL A 193 -17.31 -7.62 41.70
C VAL A 193 -18.37 -7.12 42.69
N THR A 194 -19.52 -7.79 42.75
CA THR A 194 -20.68 -7.35 43.54
C THR A 194 -20.41 -7.28 45.04
N ASP A 195 -19.52 -8.12 45.56
CA ASP A 195 -19.18 -8.17 46.99
C ASP A 195 -18.54 -6.86 47.50
N ALA A 196 -18.03 -6.02 46.60
CA ALA A 196 -17.48 -4.71 46.94
C ALA A 196 -18.55 -3.65 47.24
N GLU A 197 -19.83 -3.89 46.90
CA GLU A 197 -20.91 -2.89 46.96
C GLU A 197 -21.00 -2.22 48.34
N ASN A 198 -21.07 -2.99 49.43
CA ASN A 198 -21.19 -2.43 50.78
C ASN A 198 -19.95 -1.66 51.23
N SER A 199 -18.76 -2.05 50.78
CA SER A 199 -17.53 -1.31 51.08
C SER A 199 -17.46 0.00 50.30
N LEU A 200 -17.84 0.01 49.02
CA LEU A 200 -17.90 1.22 48.20
C LEU A 200 -18.95 2.21 48.68
N ARG A 201 -20.13 1.74 49.10
CA ARG A 201 -21.18 2.60 49.67
C ARG A 201 -20.70 3.37 50.90
N ARG A 202 -19.87 2.76 51.75
CA ARG A 202 -19.26 3.44 52.91
C ARG A 202 -18.25 4.53 52.52
N LEU A 203 -17.70 4.49 51.30
CA LEU A 203 -16.74 5.47 50.80
C LEU A 203 -17.40 6.69 50.13
N LEU A 204 -18.73 6.73 50.01
CA LEU A 204 -19.46 7.86 49.40
C LEU A 204 -19.40 9.16 50.23
N ASP A 205 -19.10 9.06 51.52
CA ASP A 205 -19.00 10.19 52.47
C ASP A 205 -17.64 10.90 52.44
N THR A 206 -16.74 10.54 51.50
CA THR A 206 -15.46 11.23 51.32
C THR A 206 -15.63 12.70 50.88
N ASN A 207 -14.73 13.57 51.35
CA ASN A 207 -14.61 14.97 50.93
C ASN A 207 -13.82 15.14 49.63
N ASP A 208 -13.13 14.09 49.17
CA ASP A 208 -12.41 14.07 47.90
C ASP A 208 -13.39 13.87 46.74
N THR A 209 -13.50 14.87 45.87
CA THR A 209 -14.47 14.91 44.77
C THR A 209 -14.14 13.89 43.67
N ASP A 210 -12.86 13.67 43.39
CA ASP A 210 -12.41 12.75 42.35
C ASP A 210 -12.58 11.29 42.84
N LYS A 211 -12.17 11.02 44.08
CA LYS A 211 -12.42 9.71 44.72
C LYS A 211 -13.93 9.40 44.79
N LYS A 212 -14.75 10.38 45.14
CA LYS A 212 -16.22 10.22 45.19
C LYS A 212 -16.79 9.87 43.81
N LYS A 213 -16.33 10.54 42.75
CA LYS A 213 -16.72 10.24 41.37
C LYS A 213 -16.35 8.80 40.99
N THR A 214 -15.15 8.36 41.35
CA THR A 214 -14.69 7.00 41.07
C THR A 214 -15.52 5.95 41.82
N VAL A 215 -15.89 6.20 43.08
CA VAL A 215 -16.82 5.35 43.84
C VAL A 215 -18.21 5.30 43.18
N LEU A 216 -18.75 6.44 42.75
CA LEU A 216 -20.05 6.50 42.06
C LEU A 216 -20.03 5.69 40.76
N TYR A 217 -19.00 5.85 39.93
CA TYR A 217 -18.81 5.05 38.72
C TYR A 217 -18.75 3.56 39.05
N ALA A 218 -17.96 3.16 40.05
CA ALA A 218 -17.83 1.77 40.43
C ALA A 218 -19.17 1.16 40.87
N LEU A 219 -19.92 1.86 41.72
CA LEU A 219 -21.26 1.46 42.14
C LEU A 219 -22.22 1.32 40.95
N SER A 220 -22.11 2.16 39.91
CA SER A 220 -22.94 1.98 38.71
C SER A 220 -22.62 0.71 37.92
N GLN A 221 -21.37 0.23 37.96
CA GLN A 221 -20.92 -0.94 37.21
C GLN A 221 -21.17 -2.26 37.94
N LEU A 222 -21.06 -2.27 39.28
CA LEU A 222 -21.16 -3.49 40.08
C LEU A 222 -22.36 -3.53 41.03
N GLY A 223 -22.94 -2.38 41.38
CA GLY A 223 -24.00 -2.27 42.38
C GLY A 223 -25.30 -2.96 42.00
N SER A 224 -26.17 -3.07 42.99
CA SER A 224 -27.51 -3.61 42.91
C SER A 224 -28.54 -2.55 43.31
N LYS A 225 -29.81 -2.96 43.49
CA LYS A 225 -30.84 -2.08 44.03
C LYS A 225 -30.48 -1.45 45.38
N ALA A 226 -29.55 -2.03 46.15
CA ALA A 226 -29.10 -1.48 47.42
C ALA A 226 -28.39 -0.12 47.27
N SER A 227 -27.73 0.13 46.15
CA SER A 227 -27.03 1.40 45.87
C SER A 227 -27.90 2.48 45.21
N LEU A 228 -29.15 2.16 44.81
CA LEU A 228 -30.01 3.09 44.09
C LEU A 228 -30.32 4.35 44.90
N ALA A 229 -30.59 4.21 46.21
CA ALA A 229 -30.89 5.33 47.07
C ALA A 229 -29.69 6.28 47.24
N ASP A 230 -28.49 5.71 47.34
CA ASP A 230 -27.26 6.50 47.54
C ASP A 230 -26.89 7.29 46.28
N LEU A 231 -26.98 6.66 45.11
CA LEU A 231 -26.73 7.33 43.83
C LEU A 231 -27.84 8.34 43.48
N ALA A 232 -29.09 8.09 43.89
CA ALA A 232 -30.17 9.06 43.75
C ALA A 232 -29.91 10.34 44.55
N LEU A 233 -29.44 10.21 45.80
CA LEU A 233 -29.06 11.34 46.65
C LEU A 233 -27.85 12.11 46.07
N ALA A 234 -26.87 11.40 45.51
CA ALA A 234 -25.73 12.02 44.84
C ALA A 234 -26.15 12.81 43.59
N ALA A 235 -27.03 12.23 42.76
CA ALA A 235 -27.58 12.91 41.59
C ALA A 235 -28.44 14.14 41.97
N GLU A 236 -29.22 14.04 43.05
CA GLU A 236 -30.01 15.17 43.59
C GLU A 236 -29.11 16.31 44.06
N LYS A 237 -28.02 16.01 44.77
CA LYS A 237 -27.05 17.00 45.23
C LYS A 237 -26.37 17.75 44.08
N ASP A 238 -26.16 17.08 42.95
CA ASP A 238 -25.58 17.67 41.74
C ASP A 238 -26.64 18.23 40.76
N ASN A 239 -27.86 18.44 41.27
CA ASN A 239 -29.01 18.96 40.52
C ASN A 239 -29.27 18.21 39.21
N TYR A 240 -28.98 16.91 39.18
CA TYR A 240 -29.15 16.01 38.04
C TYR A 240 -28.40 16.44 36.77
N THR A 241 -27.34 17.22 36.90
CA THR A 241 -26.54 17.68 35.75
C THR A 241 -25.66 16.55 35.21
N MET A 242 -25.44 16.56 33.89
CA MET A 242 -24.44 15.71 33.24
C MET A 242 -23.12 16.50 33.25
N GLY A 243 -22.13 16.08 34.04
CA GLY A 243 -21.06 17.00 34.43
C GLY A 243 -19.90 16.37 35.19
N LYS A 244 -19.07 17.25 35.77
CA LYS A 244 -17.78 16.85 36.35
C LYS A 244 -17.90 15.81 37.47
N SER A 245 -19.00 15.83 38.24
CA SER A 245 -19.22 14.90 39.35
C SER A 245 -19.45 13.45 38.91
N GLY A 246 -19.98 13.22 37.71
CA GLY A 246 -20.40 11.90 37.22
C GLY A 246 -21.56 11.25 37.98
N ALA A 247 -22.18 11.95 38.95
CA ALA A 247 -23.14 11.35 39.87
C ALA A 247 -24.45 10.94 39.19
N ASN A 248 -24.97 11.79 38.31
CA ASN A 248 -26.21 11.54 37.60
C ASN A 248 -26.03 10.46 36.52
N GLU A 249 -24.90 10.46 35.83
CA GLU A 249 -24.50 9.42 34.87
C GLU A 249 -24.39 8.05 35.56
N ALA A 250 -23.73 8.01 36.71
CA ALA A 250 -23.63 6.80 37.53
C ALA A 250 -25.01 6.31 37.98
N TYR A 251 -25.90 7.22 38.39
CA TYR A 251 -27.27 6.85 38.77
C TYR A 251 -28.06 6.25 37.61
N ILE A 252 -28.06 6.89 36.44
CA ILE A 252 -28.71 6.38 35.23
C ILE A 252 -28.16 5.00 34.86
N ALA A 253 -26.83 4.84 34.87
CA ALA A 253 -26.18 3.57 34.57
C ALA A 253 -26.54 2.47 35.58
N LEU A 254 -26.63 2.80 36.87
CA LEU A 254 -27.09 1.86 37.89
C LEU A 254 -28.54 1.43 37.67
N ILE A 255 -29.44 2.36 37.36
CA ILE A 255 -30.84 2.01 37.08
C ILE A 255 -30.93 1.04 35.90
N LYS A 256 -30.20 1.31 34.80
CA LYS A 256 -30.12 0.39 33.63
C LYS A 256 -29.55 -0.97 34.03
N ARG A 257 -28.51 -1.01 34.86
CA ARG A 257 -27.95 -2.27 35.38
C ARG A 257 -28.98 -3.06 36.19
N VAL A 258 -29.71 -2.42 37.11
CA VAL A 258 -30.76 -3.09 37.91
C VAL A 258 -31.87 -3.64 37.01
N LEU A 259 -32.15 -3.00 35.87
CA LEU A 259 -33.08 -3.54 34.86
C LEU A 259 -32.57 -4.87 34.29
N THR A 260 -31.29 -4.96 33.93
CA THR A 260 -30.68 -6.23 33.47
C THR A 260 -30.64 -7.32 34.53
N GLN A 261 -30.67 -6.96 35.82
CA GLN A 261 -30.77 -7.91 36.95
C GLN A 261 -32.21 -8.43 37.16
N GLY A 262 -33.20 -7.90 36.42
CA GLY A 262 -34.59 -8.35 36.47
C GLY A 262 -35.48 -7.64 37.49
N ASP A 263 -34.95 -6.68 38.26
CA ASP A 263 -35.68 -5.95 39.32
C ASP A 263 -36.52 -4.77 38.74
N LYS A 264 -37.41 -5.08 37.77
CA LYS A 264 -38.23 -4.10 37.03
C LYS A 264 -39.01 -3.13 37.92
N LYS A 265 -39.53 -3.60 39.06
CA LYS A 265 -40.31 -2.78 40.00
C LYS A 265 -39.48 -1.64 40.59
N GLU A 266 -38.24 -1.91 40.99
CA GLU A 266 -37.36 -0.89 41.56
C GLU A 266 -36.85 0.08 40.49
N VAL A 267 -36.61 -0.43 39.27
CA VAL A 267 -36.25 0.39 38.10
C VAL A 267 -37.35 1.38 37.76
N GLU A 268 -38.59 0.92 37.66
CA GLU A 268 -39.74 1.78 37.36
C GLU A 268 -39.88 2.89 38.40
N LYS A 269 -39.74 2.54 39.68
CA LYS A 269 -39.81 3.52 40.78
C LYS A 269 -38.67 4.54 40.67
N ALA A 270 -37.43 4.08 40.49
CA ALA A 270 -36.25 4.93 40.41
C ALA A 270 -36.27 5.83 39.16
N ALA A 271 -36.58 5.28 37.99
CA ALA A 271 -36.66 6.03 36.74
C ALA A 271 -37.84 7.02 36.73
N ALA A 272 -39.00 6.67 37.31
CA ALA A 272 -40.11 7.61 37.45
C ALA A 272 -39.79 8.77 38.40
N ASP A 273 -39.11 8.51 39.52
CA ASP A 273 -38.64 9.55 40.43
C ASP A 273 -37.60 10.44 39.75
N LEU A 274 -36.60 9.85 39.08
CA LEU A 274 -35.58 10.58 38.33
C LEU A 274 -36.19 11.46 37.24
N MET A 275 -37.15 10.95 36.46
CA MET A 275 -37.85 11.71 35.43
C MET A 275 -38.56 12.93 36.02
N LYS A 276 -39.31 12.74 37.12
CA LYS A 276 -40.05 13.82 37.80
C LYS A 276 -39.13 14.86 38.42
N LYS A 277 -38.05 14.44 39.07
CA LYS A 277 -37.10 15.36 39.72
C LYS A 277 -36.23 16.10 38.71
N ALA A 278 -35.78 15.43 37.65
CA ALA A 278 -35.05 16.05 36.54
C ALA A 278 -35.91 17.09 35.80
N GLU A 279 -37.21 16.82 35.62
CA GLU A 279 -38.15 17.81 35.06
C GLU A 279 -38.22 19.08 35.93
N LYS A 280 -38.39 18.92 37.25
CA LYS A 280 -38.41 20.05 38.18
C LYS A 280 -37.07 20.82 38.21
N ALA A 281 -35.97 20.12 38.04
CA ALA A 281 -34.62 20.68 37.99
C ALA A 281 -34.26 21.31 36.62
N GLY A 282 -35.14 21.22 35.63
CA GLY A 282 -34.90 21.72 34.27
C GLY A 282 -33.89 20.88 33.47
N GLN A 283 -33.55 19.67 33.91
CA GLN A 283 -32.53 18.82 33.29
C GLN A 283 -33.13 17.91 32.20
N THR A 284 -33.29 18.44 31.00
CA THR A 284 -33.94 17.74 29.88
C THR A 284 -33.23 16.44 29.50
N GLN A 285 -31.89 16.41 29.44
CA GLN A 285 -31.14 15.21 29.05
C GLN A 285 -31.35 14.05 30.03
N THR A 286 -31.31 14.35 31.34
CA THR A 286 -31.58 13.37 32.40
C THR A 286 -33.01 12.87 32.36
N ARG A 287 -33.97 13.78 32.12
CA ARG A 287 -35.38 13.44 31.96
C ARG A 287 -35.58 12.50 30.76
N SER A 288 -34.93 12.76 29.63
CA SER A 288 -34.95 11.88 28.45
C SER A 288 -34.36 10.50 28.75
N ALA A 289 -33.22 10.43 29.45
CA ALA A 289 -32.61 9.15 29.83
C ALA A 289 -33.52 8.32 30.75
N ALA A 290 -34.21 8.98 31.69
CA ALA A 290 -35.19 8.33 32.55
C ALA A 290 -36.41 7.81 31.77
N LEU A 291 -36.89 8.57 30.77
CA LEU A 291 -37.95 8.14 29.87
C LEU A 291 -37.55 6.89 29.06
N GLN A 292 -36.32 6.86 28.52
CA GLN A 292 -35.79 5.68 27.81
C GLN A 292 -35.87 4.42 28.68
N ILE A 293 -35.39 4.53 29.93
CA ILE A 293 -35.40 3.42 30.88
C ILE A 293 -36.83 2.97 31.20
N LEU A 294 -37.77 3.92 31.35
CA LEU A 294 -39.17 3.60 31.60
C LEU A 294 -39.85 2.89 30.42
N MET A 295 -39.51 3.24 29.18
CA MET A 295 -39.98 2.55 27.98
C MET A 295 -39.41 1.13 27.90
N GLU A 296 -38.12 0.96 28.23
CA GLU A 296 -37.47 -0.35 28.25
C GLU A 296 -38.00 -1.27 29.36
N ALA A 297 -38.25 -0.72 30.55
CA ALA A 297 -38.81 -1.47 31.67
C ALA A 297 -40.26 -1.91 31.41
N LYS A 298 -41.05 -1.09 30.70
CA LYS A 298 -42.46 -1.33 30.37
C LYS A 298 -42.81 -1.01 28.90
N PRO A 299 -42.36 -1.83 27.93
CA PRO A 299 -42.61 -1.57 26.50
C PRO A 299 -44.10 -1.48 26.14
N ALA A 300 -44.97 -2.22 26.85
CA ALA A 300 -46.41 -2.17 26.67
C ALA A 300 -47.03 -0.77 26.91
N ASN A 301 -46.34 0.09 27.67
CA ASN A 301 -46.78 1.46 27.97
C ASN A 301 -46.12 2.52 27.07
N ALA A 302 -45.26 2.12 26.11
CA ALA A 302 -44.49 3.04 25.28
C ALA A 302 -45.39 4.05 24.54
N LEU A 303 -46.53 3.60 23.99
CA LEU A 303 -47.50 4.50 23.34
C LEU A 303 -48.03 5.58 24.29
N GLN A 304 -48.40 5.21 25.51
CA GLN A 304 -48.92 6.17 26.50
C GLN A 304 -47.83 7.15 26.95
N GLN A 305 -46.62 6.66 27.17
CA GLN A 305 -45.45 7.47 27.54
C GLN A 305 -45.09 8.46 26.43
N LEU A 306 -45.08 8.01 25.18
CA LEU A 306 -44.84 8.83 24.00
C LEU A 306 -45.92 9.92 23.84
N GLN A 307 -47.21 9.56 23.94
CA GLN A 307 -48.32 10.52 23.84
C GLN A 307 -48.27 11.57 24.96
N SER A 308 -47.76 11.21 26.14
CA SER A 308 -47.53 12.19 27.21
C SER A 308 -46.37 13.11 26.89
N ALA A 309 -45.24 12.57 26.41
CA ALA A 309 -44.06 13.34 26.07
C ALA A 309 -44.31 14.32 24.93
N LEU A 310 -45.11 13.95 23.92
CA LEU A 310 -45.47 14.81 22.78
C LEU A 310 -46.27 16.07 23.15
N LYS A 311 -46.82 16.15 24.38
CA LYS A 311 -47.50 17.35 24.89
C LYS A 311 -46.53 18.38 25.48
N ASP A 312 -45.27 18.01 25.67
CA ASP A 312 -44.26 18.84 26.29
C ASP A 312 -43.80 19.97 25.35
N ASP A 313 -43.49 21.14 25.91
CA ASP A 313 -43.06 22.28 25.11
C ASP A 313 -41.58 22.15 24.67
N ASN A 314 -40.78 21.30 25.32
CA ASN A 314 -39.38 21.08 24.97
C ASN A 314 -39.22 20.11 23.78
N ARG A 315 -38.76 20.64 22.64
CA ARG A 315 -38.53 19.86 21.41
C ARG A 315 -37.55 18.70 21.59
N ASN A 316 -36.44 18.90 22.31
CA ASN A 316 -35.42 17.86 22.51
C ASN A 316 -36.01 16.68 23.30
N TYR A 317 -36.89 16.94 24.25
CA TYR A 317 -37.59 15.90 25.00
C TYR A 317 -38.60 15.14 24.13
N ARG A 318 -39.41 15.84 23.33
CA ARG A 318 -40.36 15.23 22.39
C ARG A 318 -39.65 14.34 21.38
N TYR A 319 -38.57 14.83 20.78
CA TYR A 319 -37.83 14.09 19.76
C TYR A 319 -37.13 12.86 20.35
N ALA A 320 -36.50 13.00 21.52
CA ALA A 320 -35.92 11.85 22.22
C ALA A 320 -36.97 10.77 22.51
N ALA A 321 -38.18 11.16 22.93
CA ALA A 321 -39.29 10.23 23.14
C ALA A 321 -39.68 9.47 21.85
N LEU A 322 -39.74 10.17 20.71
CA LEU A 322 -40.00 9.56 19.40
C LEU A 322 -38.89 8.55 19.05
N THR A 323 -37.63 8.95 19.16
CA THR A 323 -36.48 8.08 18.89
C THR A 323 -36.45 6.83 19.77
N TYR A 324 -36.70 6.96 21.08
CA TYR A 324 -36.74 5.80 21.98
C TYR A 324 -37.94 4.88 21.70
N ALA A 325 -39.04 5.42 21.17
CA ALA A 325 -40.17 4.60 20.76
C ALA A 325 -39.90 3.77 19.51
N SER A 326 -38.91 4.12 18.67
CA SER A 326 -38.56 3.38 17.45
C SER A 326 -38.26 1.90 17.66
N ASP A 327 -37.73 1.52 18.82
CA ASP A 327 -37.43 0.11 19.17
C ASP A 327 -38.68 -0.73 19.44
N TYR A 328 -39.81 -0.06 19.72
CA TYR A 328 -41.08 -0.68 20.11
C TYR A 328 -42.23 -0.33 19.15
N ALA A 329 -41.98 0.54 18.17
CA ALA A 329 -42.99 1.08 17.27
C ALA A 329 -43.53 0.00 16.33
N ASP A 330 -44.83 -0.28 16.47
CA ASP A 330 -45.60 -1.17 15.61
C ASP A 330 -46.69 -0.40 14.86
N SER A 331 -47.40 -1.09 13.96
CA SER A 331 -48.54 -0.56 13.20
C SER A 331 -49.56 0.19 14.06
N LYS A 332 -49.79 -0.26 15.31
CA LYS A 332 -50.71 0.40 16.24
C LYS A 332 -50.18 1.75 16.69
N ILE A 333 -48.89 1.84 17.05
CA ILE A 333 -48.23 3.10 17.42
C ILE A 333 -48.25 4.08 16.25
N TYR A 334 -47.88 3.65 15.03
CA TYR A 334 -47.95 4.51 13.86
C TYR A 334 -49.37 5.02 13.60
N ALA A 335 -50.38 4.15 13.65
CA ALA A 335 -51.77 4.53 13.41
C ALA A 335 -52.30 5.56 14.42
N GLU A 336 -52.02 5.38 15.71
CA GLU A 336 -52.46 6.31 16.75
C GLU A 336 -51.73 7.66 16.68
N LEU A 337 -50.42 7.66 16.37
CA LEU A 337 -49.67 8.90 16.18
C LEU A 337 -50.16 9.68 14.95
N ILE A 338 -50.32 9.03 13.80
CA ILE A 338 -50.81 9.66 12.57
C ILE A 338 -52.22 10.22 12.77
N LYS A 339 -53.10 9.48 13.46
CA LYS A 339 -54.44 9.97 13.82
C LYS A 339 -54.39 11.18 14.74
N SER A 340 -53.41 11.24 15.64
CA SER A 340 -53.24 12.36 16.59
C SER A 340 -52.72 13.65 15.94
N LEU A 341 -52.12 13.59 14.74
CA LEU A 341 -51.56 14.76 14.05
C LEU A 341 -52.58 15.90 13.98
N LYS A 342 -53.86 15.63 13.67
CA LYS A 342 -54.92 16.66 13.55
C LYS A 342 -55.17 17.48 14.83
N LYS A 343 -54.79 16.95 16.00
CA LYS A 343 -55.04 17.56 17.32
C LYS A 343 -53.76 17.98 18.04
N THR A 344 -52.61 17.78 17.41
CA THR A 344 -51.28 18.05 17.98
C THR A 344 -50.81 19.46 17.61
N LYS A 345 -50.04 20.12 18.49
CA LYS A 345 -49.47 21.45 18.21
C LYS A 345 -48.55 21.41 16.98
N PRO A 346 -48.43 22.50 16.19
CA PRO A 346 -47.62 22.51 14.95
C PRO A 346 -46.19 21.99 15.10
N ASP A 347 -45.47 22.42 16.14
CA ASP A 347 -44.08 21.98 16.34
C ASP A 347 -43.97 20.48 16.59
N ALA A 348 -44.91 19.91 17.36
CA ALA A 348 -44.96 18.48 17.62
C ALA A 348 -45.47 17.68 16.40
N GLN A 349 -46.34 18.26 15.55
CA GLN A 349 -46.69 17.65 14.26
C GLN A 349 -45.46 17.50 13.37
N LEU A 350 -44.62 18.53 13.30
CA LEU A 350 -43.38 18.50 12.52
C LEU A 350 -42.40 17.45 13.06
N ASP A 351 -42.23 17.38 14.38
CA ASP A 351 -41.39 16.35 15.01
C ASP A 351 -41.87 14.92 14.67
N ILE A 352 -43.19 14.68 14.70
CA ILE A 352 -43.79 13.39 14.31
C ILE A 352 -43.55 13.09 12.83
N LEU A 353 -43.74 14.07 11.92
CA LEU A 353 -43.52 13.88 10.50
C LEU A 353 -42.05 13.52 10.19
N ASN A 354 -41.10 14.23 10.79
CA ASN A 354 -39.68 13.93 10.62
C ASN A 354 -39.35 12.52 11.07
N TRP A 355 -39.81 12.13 12.26
CA TRP A 355 -39.61 10.79 12.80
C TRP A 355 -40.25 9.71 11.92
N LEU A 356 -41.49 9.90 11.45
CA LEU A 356 -42.11 8.96 10.49
C LEU A 356 -41.31 8.83 9.19
N GLY A 357 -40.66 9.91 8.75
CA GLY A 357 -39.75 9.91 7.62
C GLY A 357 -38.50 9.05 7.86
N GLU A 358 -37.89 9.16 9.04
CA GLU A 358 -36.75 8.33 9.48
C GLU A 358 -37.14 6.86 9.62
N GLU A 359 -38.27 6.58 10.26
CA GLU A 359 -38.79 5.21 10.40
C GLU A 359 -39.06 4.58 9.03
N SER A 360 -39.53 5.38 8.07
CA SER A 360 -39.77 4.96 6.69
C SER A 360 -38.49 4.67 5.88
N GLU A 361 -37.30 4.71 6.47
CA GLU A 361 -36.06 4.22 5.84
C GLU A 361 -35.97 2.69 5.87
N SER A 362 -36.43 2.09 6.97
CA SER A 362 -36.59 0.63 7.06
C SER A 362 -37.74 0.15 6.18
N GLN A 363 -37.49 -0.84 5.31
CA GLN A 363 -38.52 -1.41 4.43
C GLN A 363 -39.72 -1.96 5.20
N ASN A 364 -39.47 -2.62 6.34
CA ASN A 364 -40.54 -3.22 7.14
C ASN A 364 -41.43 -2.13 7.74
N LYS A 365 -40.83 -1.13 8.39
CA LYS A 365 -41.56 0.00 8.98
C LYS A 365 -42.27 0.84 7.91
N ARG A 366 -41.62 1.08 6.77
CA ARG A 366 -42.22 1.76 5.60
C ARG A 366 -43.48 1.05 5.12
N ASN A 367 -43.50 -0.28 5.07
CA ASN A 367 -44.70 -1.03 4.66
C ASN A 367 -45.87 -0.84 5.63
N GLU A 368 -45.61 -0.68 6.93
CA GLU A 368 -46.63 -0.42 7.94
C GLU A 368 -47.12 1.04 7.94
N ILE A 369 -46.21 1.99 7.71
CA ILE A 369 -46.50 3.43 7.69
C ILE A 369 -47.22 3.85 6.41
N LYS A 370 -46.81 3.31 5.25
CA LYS A 370 -47.32 3.68 3.91
C LYS A 370 -48.86 3.75 3.83
N PRO A 371 -49.65 2.73 4.21
CA PRO A 371 -51.12 2.80 4.08
C PRO A 371 -51.77 3.84 5.00
N LEU A 372 -51.05 4.31 6.02
CA LEU A 372 -51.57 5.24 7.03
C LEU A 372 -51.24 6.70 6.70
N ILE A 373 -50.07 6.96 6.10
CA ILE A 373 -49.50 8.33 6.01
C ILE A 373 -49.78 9.06 4.70
N ILE A 374 -50.12 8.37 3.60
CA ILE A 374 -50.25 9.00 2.27
C ILE A 374 -51.25 10.16 2.27
N GLU A 375 -52.51 9.90 2.64
CA GLU A 375 -53.57 10.94 2.64
C GLU A 375 -53.27 12.07 3.64
N PRO A 376 -52.85 11.81 4.89
CA PRO A 376 -52.42 12.87 5.80
C PRO A 376 -51.25 13.72 5.28
N ALA A 377 -50.21 13.10 4.72
CA ALA A 377 -49.04 13.81 4.21
C ALA A 377 -49.39 14.68 2.99
N ILE A 378 -50.28 14.22 2.09
CA ILE A 378 -50.81 15.05 1.00
C ILE A 378 -51.55 16.29 1.56
N GLY A 379 -52.29 16.13 2.66
CA GLY A 379 -52.89 17.28 3.37
C GLY A 379 -51.86 18.32 3.82
N PHE A 380 -50.70 17.88 4.34
CA PHE A 380 -49.63 18.78 4.76
C PHE A 380 -48.89 19.45 3.59
N LEU A 381 -48.87 18.86 2.40
CA LEU A 381 -48.34 19.52 1.20
C LEU A 381 -49.10 20.79 0.84
N THR A 382 -50.41 20.82 1.09
CA THR A 382 -51.30 21.93 0.69
C THR A 382 -51.51 22.95 1.81
N ALA A 383 -51.63 22.50 3.06
CA ALA A 383 -51.99 23.36 4.20
C ALA A 383 -50.86 23.56 5.24
N GLY A 384 -49.71 22.89 5.07
CA GLY A 384 -48.60 22.95 6.02
C GLY A 384 -47.67 24.16 5.85
N SER A 385 -46.88 24.44 6.88
CA SER A 385 -45.73 25.36 6.78
C SER A 385 -44.67 24.82 5.81
N ALA A 386 -43.71 25.66 5.40
CA ALA A 386 -42.63 25.23 4.50
C ALA A 386 -41.89 23.97 4.99
N ASP A 387 -41.59 23.89 6.29
CA ASP A 387 -40.94 22.72 6.91
C ASP A 387 -41.85 21.48 6.90
N MET A 388 -43.15 21.65 7.18
CA MET A 388 -44.12 20.55 7.11
C MET A 388 -44.29 20.03 5.69
N LYS A 389 -44.32 20.93 4.69
CA LYS A 389 -44.37 20.54 3.26
C LYS A 389 -43.14 19.71 2.90
N LYS A 390 -41.94 20.13 3.31
CA LYS A 390 -40.70 19.41 3.06
C LYS A 390 -40.71 18.02 3.71
N SER A 391 -41.07 17.93 4.99
CA SER A 391 -41.14 16.65 5.69
C SER A 391 -42.18 15.71 5.08
N ALA A 392 -43.37 16.23 4.75
CA ALA A 392 -44.41 15.47 4.06
C ALA A 392 -43.96 14.98 2.68
N ALA A 393 -43.30 15.83 1.89
CA ALA A 393 -42.79 15.48 0.57
C ALA A 393 -41.74 14.37 0.64
N ASN A 394 -40.81 14.45 1.60
CA ASN A 394 -39.80 13.42 1.84
C ASN A 394 -40.40 12.06 2.18
N ILE A 395 -41.43 12.03 3.02
CA ILE A 395 -42.15 10.79 3.37
C ILE A 395 -42.84 10.22 2.12
N LEU A 396 -43.58 11.07 1.38
CA LEU A 396 -44.31 10.66 0.19
C LEU A 396 -43.37 10.10 -0.90
N ALA A 397 -42.22 10.71 -1.11
CA ALA A 397 -41.19 10.21 -2.03
C ALA A 397 -40.73 8.79 -1.68
N LYS A 398 -40.53 8.50 -0.39
CA LYS A 398 -40.17 7.16 0.10
C LYS A 398 -41.25 6.11 -0.15
N THR A 399 -42.52 6.49 -0.30
CA THR A 399 -43.62 5.52 -0.51
C THR A 399 -43.69 4.95 -1.93
N ALA A 400 -43.15 5.68 -2.92
CA ALA A 400 -43.28 5.39 -4.35
C ALA A 400 -44.73 5.10 -4.80
N ASP A 401 -45.72 5.64 -4.08
CA ASP A 401 -47.12 5.39 -4.39
C ASP A 401 -47.59 6.28 -5.57
N PRO A 402 -48.35 5.74 -6.55
CA PRO A 402 -48.83 6.55 -7.66
C PRO A 402 -49.61 7.81 -7.24
N LYS A 403 -50.39 7.74 -6.15
CA LYS A 403 -51.10 8.92 -5.62
C LYS A 403 -50.13 9.94 -5.02
N ALA A 404 -49.11 9.47 -4.30
CA ALA A 404 -48.07 10.31 -3.73
C ALA A 404 -47.27 11.02 -4.84
N ILE A 405 -46.87 10.28 -5.87
CA ILE A 405 -46.17 10.81 -7.04
C ILE A 405 -47.01 11.86 -7.77
N ALA A 406 -48.30 11.60 -8.00
CA ALA A 406 -49.20 12.56 -8.62
C ALA A 406 -49.36 13.84 -7.80
N ALA A 407 -49.47 13.73 -6.48
CA ALA A 407 -49.56 14.89 -5.58
C ALA A 407 -48.27 15.72 -5.58
N LEU A 408 -47.09 15.06 -5.56
CA LEU A 408 -45.80 15.75 -5.67
C LEU A 408 -45.64 16.42 -7.04
N ALA A 409 -46.01 15.76 -8.14
CA ALA A 409 -45.94 16.33 -9.48
C ALA A 409 -46.85 17.55 -9.62
N TYR A 410 -48.05 17.54 -9.02
CA TYR A 410 -48.96 18.68 -9.05
C TYR A 410 -48.36 19.95 -8.43
N LEU A 411 -47.52 19.83 -7.40
CA LEU A 411 -46.84 20.97 -6.77
C LEU A 411 -45.84 21.68 -7.70
N LEU A 412 -45.46 21.09 -8.83
CA LEU A 412 -44.68 21.80 -9.85
C LEU A 412 -45.47 22.95 -10.48
N ASN A 413 -46.81 22.99 -10.35
CA ASN A 413 -47.65 24.12 -10.75
C ASN A 413 -47.73 25.24 -9.70
N ASP A 414 -47.12 25.08 -8.52
CA ASP A 414 -47.25 26.05 -7.44
C ASP A 414 -46.60 27.40 -7.83
N ALA A 415 -47.23 28.50 -7.41
CA ALA A 415 -46.73 29.84 -7.67
C ALA A 415 -45.45 30.16 -6.86
N ASP A 416 -45.24 29.49 -5.72
CA ASP A 416 -44.05 29.64 -4.88
C ASP A 416 -42.90 28.74 -5.37
N PRO A 417 -41.78 29.33 -5.85
CA PRO A 417 -40.62 28.57 -6.31
C PRO A 417 -40.02 27.64 -5.24
N LYS A 418 -40.16 27.96 -3.95
CA LYS A 418 -39.67 27.07 -2.87
C LYS A 418 -40.50 25.79 -2.79
N THR A 419 -41.81 25.87 -3.01
CA THR A 419 -42.69 24.71 -3.07
C THR A 419 -42.37 23.84 -4.29
N VAL A 420 -42.10 24.46 -5.45
CA VAL A 420 -41.63 23.76 -6.66
C VAL A 420 -40.31 23.02 -6.40
N ALA A 421 -39.35 23.65 -5.71
CA ALA A 421 -38.08 23.03 -5.37
C ALA A 421 -38.24 21.80 -4.45
N ILE A 422 -39.10 21.90 -3.41
CA ILE A 422 -39.43 20.76 -2.53
C ILE A 422 -40.00 19.59 -3.35
N ALA A 423 -40.92 19.88 -4.27
CA ALA A 423 -41.52 18.88 -5.13
C ALA A 423 -40.49 18.20 -6.04
N LYS A 424 -39.60 19.00 -6.65
CA LYS A 424 -38.52 18.51 -7.50
C LYS A 424 -37.59 17.56 -6.72
N ASP A 425 -37.09 17.99 -5.56
CA ASP A 425 -36.16 17.20 -4.75
C ASP A 425 -36.81 15.87 -4.31
N ALA A 426 -38.07 15.92 -3.90
CA ALA A 426 -38.84 14.74 -3.51
C ALA A 426 -39.05 13.77 -4.69
N LEU A 427 -39.46 14.27 -5.87
CA LEU A 427 -39.65 13.44 -7.07
C LEU A 427 -38.33 12.84 -7.55
N SER A 428 -37.23 13.59 -7.49
CA SER A 428 -35.89 13.11 -7.83
C SER A 428 -35.46 11.94 -6.93
N ALA A 429 -35.77 12.02 -5.64
CA ALA A 429 -35.52 10.96 -4.65
C ALA A 429 -36.53 9.79 -4.70
N THR A 430 -37.63 9.91 -5.44
CA THR A 430 -38.66 8.86 -5.51
C THR A 430 -38.23 7.69 -6.38
N ASN A 431 -38.31 6.48 -5.83
CA ASN A 431 -38.11 5.25 -6.60
C ASN A 431 -39.29 4.96 -7.55
N GLY A 432 -38.98 4.48 -8.75
CA GLY A 432 -39.99 4.10 -9.76
C GLY A 432 -40.21 5.16 -10.84
N ASP A 433 -41.22 4.94 -11.69
CA ASP A 433 -41.57 5.87 -12.76
C ASP A 433 -42.33 7.08 -12.19
N ILE A 434 -41.75 8.27 -12.37
CA ILE A 434 -42.39 9.56 -12.07
C ILE A 434 -42.87 10.28 -13.33
N THR A 435 -42.45 9.81 -14.51
CA THR A 435 -42.58 10.59 -15.76
C THR A 435 -44.02 10.69 -16.22
N SER A 436 -44.81 9.63 -16.02
CA SER A 436 -46.27 9.61 -16.28
C SER A 436 -47.04 10.69 -15.50
N ALA A 437 -46.55 11.10 -14.33
CA ALA A 437 -47.16 12.18 -13.54
C ALA A 437 -46.54 13.57 -13.83
N VAL A 438 -45.24 13.62 -14.13
CA VAL A 438 -44.52 14.89 -14.37
C VAL A 438 -44.84 15.47 -15.75
N VAL A 439 -44.88 14.66 -16.81
CA VAL A 439 -45.06 15.13 -18.19
C VAL A 439 -46.32 15.97 -18.39
N PRO A 440 -47.52 15.55 -17.91
CA PRO A 440 -48.75 16.35 -18.10
C PRO A 440 -48.72 17.72 -17.41
N VAL A 441 -47.86 17.88 -16.39
CA VAL A 441 -47.77 19.11 -15.60
C VAL A 441 -46.91 20.17 -16.29
N ILE A 442 -45.90 19.77 -17.06
CA ILE A 442 -44.92 20.70 -17.67
C ILE A 442 -45.59 21.79 -18.51
N ALA A 443 -46.55 21.44 -19.36
CA ALA A 443 -47.17 22.40 -20.28
C ALA A 443 -47.90 23.55 -19.54
N GLY A 444 -48.57 23.23 -18.42
CA GLY A 444 -49.36 24.17 -17.62
C GLY A 444 -48.61 24.88 -16.50
N ALA A 445 -47.38 24.43 -16.18
CA ALA A 445 -46.59 25.00 -15.09
C ALA A 445 -46.02 26.38 -15.42
N ASN A 446 -45.68 27.15 -14.38
CA ASN A 446 -44.91 28.38 -14.53
C ASN A 446 -43.44 28.09 -14.92
N ALA A 447 -42.62 29.12 -15.12
CA ALA A 447 -41.23 28.94 -15.53
C ALA A 447 -40.42 28.04 -14.59
N ALA A 448 -40.56 28.21 -13.27
CA ALA A 448 -39.85 27.38 -12.29
C ALA A 448 -40.29 25.91 -12.36
N GLY A 449 -41.59 25.66 -12.47
CA GLY A 449 -42.14 24.31 -12.62
C GLY A 449 -41.73 23.62 -13.91
N LYS A 450 -41.71 24.36 -15.03
CA LYS A 450 -41.21 23.87 -16.32
C LYS A 450 -39.73 23.46 -16.24
N VAL A 451 -38.89 24.31 -15.66
CA VAL A 451 -37.46 24.00 -15.45
C VAL A 451 -37.30 22.76 -14.59
N ALA A 452 -38.01 22.66 -13.47
CA ALA A 452 -37.97 21.50 -12.58
C ALA A 452 -38.42 20.21 -13.29
N GLY A 453 -39.51 20.27 -14.06
CA GLY A 453 -40.01 19.12 -14.83
C GLY A 453 -39.02 18.66 -15.91
N LEU A 454 -38.41 19.58 -16.65
CA LEU A 454 -37.38 19.26 -17.66
C LEU A 454 -36.15 18.61 -17.02
N GLN A 455 -35.72 19.11 -15.85
CA GLN A 455 -34.63 18.49 -15.08
C GLN A 455 -34.99 17.08 -14.61
N LEU A 456 -36.21 16.85 -14.13
CA LEU A 456 -36.67 15.52 -13.72
C LEU A 456 -36.71 14.54 -14.90
N LEU A 457 -37.11 14.98 -16.11
CA LEU A 457 -37.06 14.14 -17.30
C LEU A 457 -35.62 13.77 -17.69
N ALA A 458 -34.68 14.72 -17.58
CA ALA A 458 -33.26 14.48 -17.81
C ALA A 458 -32.65 13.52 -16.76
N GLU A 459 -32.92 13.75 -15.47
CA GLU A 459 -32.50 12.88 -14.37
C GLU A 459 -33.04 11.44 -14.51
N ARG A 460 -34.22 11.28 -15.12
CA ARG A 460 -34.83 9.98 -15.45
C ARG A 460 -34.47 9.44 -16.83
N LYS A 461 -33.66 10.15 -17.61
CA LYS A 461 -33.26 9.81 -18.99
C LYS A 461 -34.45 9.42 -19.89
N SER A 462 -35.53 10.19 -19.78
CA SER A 462 -36.83 9.82 -20.35
C SER A 462 -36.92 10.09 -21.85
N SER A 463 -36.26 9.28 -22.66
CA SER A 463 -36.21 9.45 -24.12
C SER A 463 -37.56 9.34 -24.82
N ALA A 464 -38.49 8.56 -24.25
CA ALA A 464 -39.87 8.49 -24.73
C ALA A 464 -40.62 9.84 -24.68
N ASN A 465 -40.15 10.78 -23.86
CA ASN A 465 -40.79 12.08 -23.63
C ASN A 465 -40.01 13.25 -24.25
N ILE A 466 -39.16 12.97 -25.24
CA ILE A 466 -38.38 14.01 -25.94
C ILE A 466 -39.26 15.09 -26.59
N ALA A 467 -40.46 14.74 -27.08
CA ALA A 467 -41.38 15.68 -27.70
C ALA A 467 -41.74 16.85 -26.75
N THR A 468 -41.94 16.55 -25.47
CA THR A 468 -42.19 17.54 -24.41
C THR A 468 -41.00 18.48 -24.23
N VAL A 469 -39.77 17.95 -24.29
CA VAL A 469 -38.54 18.76 -24.17
C VAL A 469 -38.36 19.65 -25.40
N LEU A 470 -38.55 19.11 -26.60
CA LEU A 470 -38.43 19.83 -27.87
C LEU A 470 -39.44 20.96 -28.00
N GLU A 471 -40.66 20.79 -27.49
CA GLU A 471 -41.66 21.86 -27.42
C GLU A 471 -41.14 23.06 -26.62
N GLN A 472 -40.50 22.81 -25.47
CA GLN A 472 -40.01 23.86 -24.58
C GLN A 472 -38.76 24.58 -25.08
N ILE A 473 -38.08 24.08 -26.11
CA ILE A 473 -36.97 24.81 -26.78
C ILE A 473 -37.45 26.13 -27.39
N ASN A 474 -38.73 26.20 -27.80
CA ASN A 474 -39.33 27.41 -28.35
C ASN A 474 -40.03 28.27 -27.28
N SER A 475 -39.78 28.01 -26.00
CA SER A 475 -40.36 28.78 -24.89
C SER A 475 -39.92 30.24 -24.95
N ALA A 476 -40.85 31.16 -24.66
CA ALA A 476 -40.55 32.58 -24.51
C ALA A 476 -39.74 32.91 -23.24
N SER A 477 -39.59 31.96 -22.31
CA SER A 477 -38.76 32.10 -21.11
C SER A 477 -37.33 31.59 -21.39
N PRO A 478 -36.29 32.45 -21.30
CA PRO A 478 -34.90 32.04 -21.50
C PRO A 478 -34.44 30.91 -20.57
N ASP A 479 -34.89 30.92 -19.32
CA ASP A 479 -34.54 29.89 -18.34
C ASP A 479 -35.12 28.52 -18.74
N VAL A 480 -36.36 28.51 -19.23
CA VAL A 480 -37.03 27.29 -19.70
C VAL A 480 -36.36 26.77 -20.99
N GLN A 481 -36.05 27.67 -21.93
CA GLN A 481 -35.35 27.32 -23.17
C GLN A 481 -33.98 26.70 -22.87
N THR A 482 -33.19 27.33 -21.98
CA THR A 482 -31.87 26.82 -21.56
C THR A 482 -31.98 25.46 -20.87
N ALA A 483 -32.98 25.29 -19.99
CA ALA A 483 -33.25 24.01 -19.34
C ALA A 483 -33.63 22.92 -20.35
N ALA A 484 -34.41 23.25 -21.39
CA ALA A 484 -34.80 22.33 -22.45
C ALA A 484 -33.59 21.88 -23.28
N TYR A 485 -32.74 22.81 -23.74
CA TYR A 485 -31.49 22.49 -24.44
C TYR A 485 -30.54 21.64 -23.58
N THR A 486 -30.43 21.95 -22.29
CA THR A 486 -29.60 21.19 -21.35
C THR A 486 -30.11 19.77 -21.17
N ALA A 487 -31.44 19.58 -21.10
CA ALA A 487 -32.06 18.27 -20.93
C ALA A 487 -31.91 17.36 -22.16
N LEU A 488 -31.80 17.92 -23.37
CA LEU A 488 -31.76 17.14 -24.63
C LEU A 488 -30.78 15.98 -24.58
N LYS A 489 -29.55 16.19 -24.11
CA LYS A 489 -28.51 15.15 -24.11
C LYS A 489 -28.86 13.91 -23.28
N ASP A 490 -29.77 14.05 -22.32
CA ASP A 490 -30.18 12.98 -21.42
C ASP A 490 -31.52 12.35 -21.84
N VAL A 491 -32.32 13.05 -22.67
CA VAL A 491 -33.66 12.62 -23.12
C VAL A 491 -33.72 12.23 -24.61
N VAL A 492 -32.60 11.89 -25.23
CA VAL A 492 -32.53 11.51 -26.65
C VAL A 492 -32.18 10.04 -26.84
N SER A 493 -32.57 9.50 -28.00
CA SER A 493 -32.15 8.19 -28.50
C SER A 493 -31.70 8.29 -29.97
N ALA A 494 -31.18 7.20 -30.53
CA ALA A 494 -30.84 7.11 -31.95
C ALA A 494 -32.01 7.47 -32.89
N GLU A 495 -33.26 7.20 -32.47
CA GLU A 495 -34.45 7.50 -33.29
C GLU A 495 -34.62 9.01 -33.53
N ASN A 496 -34.04 9.84 -32.67
CA ASN A 496 -34.15 11.30 -32.74
C ASN A 496 -33.06 11.96 -33.57
N LEU A 497 -32.08 11.22 -34.11
CA LEU A 497 -30.92 11.80 -34.81
C LEU A 497 -31.32 12.72 -35.97
N ASN A 498 -32.28 12.34 -36.81
CA ASN A 498 -32.73 13.18 -37.92
C ASN A 498 -33.28 14.53 -37.45
N GLN A 499 -34.00 14.55 -36.32
CA GLN A 499 -34.53 15.78 -35.74
C GLN A 499 -33.42 16.64 -35.13
N LEU A 500 -32.46 16.01 -34.45
CA LEU A 500 -31.31 16.70 -33.88
C LEU A 500 -30.39 17.29 -34.95
N TYR A 501 -30.23 16.63 -36.10
CA TYR A 501 -29.48 17.17 -37.24
C TYR A 501 -30.13 18.44 -37.79
N ALA A 502 -31.46 18.41 -38.02
CA ALA A 502 -32.19 19.59 -38.46
C ALA A 502 -32.10 20.74 -37.44
N LEU A 503 -32.16 20.42 -36.14
CA LEU A 503 -31.99 21.38 -35.07
C LEU A 503 -30.56 21.97 -35.04
N LEU A 504 -29.52 21.15 -35.21
CA LEU A 504 -28.13 21.60 -35.23
C LEU A 504 -27.87 22.57 -36.39
N GLU A 505 -28.39 22.24 -37.57
CA GLU A 505 -28.18 23.00 -38.80
C GLU A 505 -28.95 24.34 -38.86
N SER A 506 -29.86 24.56 -37.91
CA SER A 506 -30.67 25.78 -37.79
C SER A 506 -30.51 26.53 -36.46
N ALA A 507 -29.79 25.95 -35.49
CA ALA A 507 -29.58 26.55 -34.17
C ALA A 507 -28.72 27.83 -34.24
N SER A 508 -28.99 28.77 -33.32
CA SER A 508 -28.10 29.88 -33.04
C SER A 508 -26.77 29.38 -32.44
N SER A 509 -25.70 30.16 -32.60
CA SER A 509 -24.34 29.77 -32.17
C SER A 509 -24.23 29.41 -30.68
N GLU A 510 -25.04 30.05 -29.83
CA GLU A 510 -25.16 29.79 -28.39
C GLU A 510 -25.77 28.41 -28.08
N ASN A 511 -26.63 27.89 -28.96
CA ASN A 511 -27.36 26.63 -28.76
C ASN A 511 -26.69 25.42 -29.43
N VAL A 512 -25.82 25.65 -30.42
CA VAL A 512 -25.08 24.60 -31.14
C VAL A 512 -24.40 23.60 -30.18
N PRO A 513 -23.68 23.99 -29.12
CA PRO A 513 -23.01 23.04 -28.22
C PRO A 513 -23.97 22.06 -27.53
N TYR A 514 -25.16 22.51 -27.14
CA TYR A 514 -26.17 21.65 -26.51
C TYR A 514 -26.67 20.58 -27.48
N VAL A 515 -26.92 20.97 -28.75
CA VAL A 515 -27.39 20.04 -29.77
C VAL A 515 -26.28 19.06 -30.17
N GLN A 516 -25.02 19.51 -30.26
CA GLN A 516 -23.87 18.63 -30.50
C GLN A 516 -23.74 17.56 -29.39
N GLN A 517 -23.89 17.96 -28.12
CA GLN A 517 -23.90 17.01 -27.00
C GLN A 517 -25.06 16.03 -27.10
N ALA A 518 -26.25 16.49 -27.49
CA ALA A 518 -27.40 15.63 -27.69
C ALA A 518 -27.19 14.61 -28.81
N ILE A 519 -26.61 15.02 -29.94
CA ILE A 519 -26.25 14.09 -31.02
C ILE A 519 -25.21 13.09 -30.52
N ALA A 520 -24.17 13.54 -29.83
CA ALA A 520 -23.14 12.66 -29.28
C ALA A 520 -23.71 11.64 -28.30
N SER A 521 -24.68 12.02 -27.45
CA SER A 521 -25.41 11.09 -26.57
C SER A 521 -26.25 10.09 -27.37
N ALA A 522 -27.00 10.55 -28.36
CA ALA A 522 -27.82 9.69 -29.22
C ALA A 522 -26.97 8.69 -30.02
N LEU A 523 -25.75 9.04 -30.40
CA LEU A 523 -24.81 8.13 -31.07
C LEU A 523 -24.34 6.98 -30.18
N GLN A 524 -24.36 7.12 -28.85
CA GLN A 524 -23.87 6.08 -27.94
C GLN A 524 -24.66 4.77 -28.03
N SER A 525 -25.88 4.78 -28.56
CA SER A 525 -26.63 3.55 -28.83
C SER A 525 -26.15 2.78 -30.05
N TYR A 526 -25.30 3.38 -30.90
CA TYR A 526 -24.63 2.66 -31.99
C TYR A 526 -23.34 1.99 -31.48
N PRO A 527 -22.96 0.81 -32.02
CA PRO A 527 -21.64 0.24 -31.81
C PRO A 527 -20.53 1.26 -32.14
N LYS A 528 -19.45 1.27 -31.35
CA LYS A 528 -18.40 2.31 -31.44
C LYS A 528 -17.85 2.45 -32.85
N GLU A 529 -17.61 1.33 -33.53
CA GLU A 529 -17.10 1.24 -34.89
C GLU A 529 -18.04 1.80 -35.96
N LYS A 530 -19.34 2.01 -35.66
CA LYS A 530 -20.32 2.60 -36.58
C LYS A 530 -20.55 4.09 -36.36
N GLN A 531 -20.16 4.64 -35.20
CA GLN A 531 -20.49 6.02 -34.85
C GLN A 531 -19.86 7.04 -35.82
N TYR A 532 -18.63 6.78 -36.28
CA TYR A 532 -17.97 7.57 -37.30
C TYR A 532 -18.76 7.57 -38.62
N ASP A 533 -19.10 6.38 -39.14
CA ASP A 533 -19.80 6.24 -40.42
C ASP A 533 -21.17 6.91 -40.42
N VAL A 534 -21.91 6.85 -39.29
CA VAL A 534 -23.22 7.50 -39.14
C VAL A 534 -23.12 9.02 -39.31
N ILE A 535 -22.13 9.66 -38.69
CA ILE A 535 -21.94 11.11 -38.81
C ILE A 535 -21.38 11.49 -40.18
N MET A 536 -20.45 10.71 -40.73
CA MET A 536 -19.93 10.94 -42.08
C MET A 536 -21.03 10.86 -43.15
N ALA A 537 -21.97 9.92 -43.02
CA ALA A 537 -23.12 9.82 -43.91
C ALA A 537 -24.00 11.08 -43.86
N ARG A 538 -24.22 11.66 -42.66
CA ARG A 538 -24.96 12.94 -42.54
C ARG A 538 -24.16 14.10 -43.14
N MET A 539 -22.86 14.17 -42.86
CA MET A 539 -21.99 15.22 -43.39
C MET A 539 -21.95 15.25 -44.93
N GLY A 540 -22.09 14.09 -45.58
CA GLY A 540 -22.20 14.00 -47.04
C GLY A 540 -23.50 14.56 -47.63
N GLN A 541 -24.52 14.81 -46.79
CA GLN A 541 -25.84 15.33 -47.20
C GLN A 541 -26.02 16.82 -46.90
N VAL A 542 -25.10 17.44 -46.16
CA VAL A 542 -25.16 18.85 -45.76
C VAL A 542 -24.16 19.68 -46.55
N GLY A 543 -24.48 20.95 -46.81
CA GLY A 543 -23.59 21.89 -47.50
C GLY A 543 -22.24 22.07 -46.80
N ASN A 544 -21.19 22.33 -47.59
CA ASN A 544 -19.81 22.51 -47.09
C ASN A 544 -19.70 23.60 -46.02
N ASP A 545 -20.56 24.63 -46.08
CA ASP A 545 -20.64 25.73 -45.12
C ASP A 545 -21.21 25.34 -43.75
N LYS A 546 -21.67 24.10 -43.57
CA LYS A 546 -22.23 23.59 -42.31
C LYS A 546 -21.57 22.31 -41.80
N GLN A 547 -20.69 21.68 -42.58
CA GLN A 547 -20.01 20.45 -42.18
C GLN A 547 -19.24 20.59 -40.86
N TYR A 548 -18.69 21.78 -40.59
CA TYR A 548 -17.93 22.05 -39.37
C TYR A 548 -18.73 21.88 -38.06
N LEU A 549 -20.06 21.96 -38.12
CA LEU A 549 -20.95 21.75 -36.96
C LEU A 549 -20.83 20.32 -36.41
N TYR A 550 -20.34 19.38 -37.21
CA TYR A 550 -20.22 17.97 -36.84
C TYR A 550 -18.83 17.58 -36.30
N TYR A 551 -17.80 18.43 -36.42
CA TYR A 551 -16.45 18.08 -35.95
C TYR A 551 -16.40 17.81 -34.43
N PRO A 552 -17.02 18.64 -33.56
CA PRO A 552 -17.07 18.33 -32.14
C PRO A 552 -17.85 17.05 -31.82
N VAL A 553 -18.86 16.69 -32.62
CA VAL A 553 -19.58 15.41 -32.47
C VAL A 553 -18.66 14.24 -32.82
N LEU A 554 -17.92 14.33 -33.92
CA LEU A 554 -16.91 13.34 -34.31
C LEU A 554 -15.85 13.14 -33.22
N SER A 555 -15.44 14.20 -32.52
CA SER A 555 -14.47 14.06 -31.41
C SER A 555 -14.92 13.14 -30.28
N LYS A 556 -16.25 12.97 -30.12
CA LYS A 556 -16.83 12.14 -29.04
C LYS A 556 -16.90 10.67 -29.38
N THR A 557 -16.67 10.28 -30.64
CA THR A 557 -16.64 8.86 -31.04
C THR A 557 -15.37 8.16 -30.55
N GLY A 558 -14.26 8.89 -30.43
CA GLY A 558 -12.95 8.34 -30.07
C GLY A 558 -12.43 7.34 -31.10
N ASP A 559 -12.78 7.53 -32.38
CA ASP A 559 -12.34 6.71 -33.52
C ASP A 559 -11.09 7.33 -34.18
N GLU A 560 -10.12 6.51 -34.56
CA GLU A 560 -8.87 6.98 -35.19
C GLU A 560 -9.11 7.66 -36.54
N LYS A 561 -10.10 7.20 -37.33
CA LYS A 561 -10.49 7.86 -38.57
C LYS A 561 -11.11 9.22 -38.30
N ALA A 562 -11.88 9.37 -37.22
CA ALA A 562 -12.42 10.66 -36.80
C ALA A 562 -11.30 11.63 -36.43
N LEU A 563 -10.30 11.17 -35.67
CA LEU A 563 -9.13 11.99 -35.34
C LEU A 563 -8.39 12.43 -36.61
N SER A 564 -8.02 11.48 -37.47
CA SER A 564 -7.33 11.75 -38.75
C SER A 564 -8.11 12.73 -39.63
N PHE A 565 -9.43 12.55 -39.73
CA PHE A 565 -10.31 13.47 -40.46
C PHE A 565 -10.27 14.87 -39.86
N ILE A 566 -10.41 15.02 -38.54
CA ILE A 566 -10.38 16.32 -37.86
C ILE A 566 -9.02 17.01 -38.04
N VAL A 567 -7.91 16.27 -37.97
CA VAL A 567 -6.57 16.79 -38.25
C VAL A 567 -6.46 17.32 -39.68
N ASP A 568 -6.97 16.56 -40.66
CA ASP A 568 -6.99 16.99 -42.06
C ASP A 568 -7.81 18.29 -42.25
N ARG A 569 -8.95 18.40 -41.56
CA ARG A 569 -9.79 19.61 -41.57
C ARG A 569 -9.06 20.82 -40.97
N PHE A 570 -8.44 20.65 -39.80
CA PHE A 570 -7.66 21.72 -39.16
C PHE A 570 -6.55 22.26 -40.08
N ASN A 571 -5.88 21.37 -40.82
CA ASN A 571 -4.78 21.74 -41.70
C ASN A 571 -5.22 22.41 -43.01
N LYS A 572 -6.39 22.06 -43.56
CA LYS A 572 -6.85 22.53 -44.87
C LYS A 572 -7.85 23.69 -44.83
N GLU A 573 -8.58 23.85 -43.73
CA GLU A 573 -9.68 24.82 -43.66
C GLU A 573 -9.26 26.16 -43.04
N SER A 574 -10.19 27.11 -43.00
CA SER A 574 -9.98 28.46 -42.45
C SER A 574 -11.22 28.98 -41.74
N GLY A 575 -11.08 30.05 -40.94
CA GLY A 575 -12.17 30.67 -40.21
C GLY A 575 -12.88 29.70 -39.24
N VAL A 576 -14.21 29.79 -39.17
CA VAL A 576 -15.04 29.02 -38.23
C VAL A 576 -14.87 27.50 -38.33
N ALA A 577 -14.55 27.00 -39.52
CA ALA A 577 -14.40 25.57 -39.75
C ALA A 577 -13.08 25.04 -39.15
N LYS A 578 -11.98 25.81 -39.32
CA LYS A 578 -10.70 25.54 -38.65
C LYS A 578 -10.82 25.64 -37.13
N ASP A 579 -11.56 26.63 -36.62
CA ASP A 579 -11.81 26.78 -35.19
C ASP A 579 -12.62 25.61 -34.61
N ALA A 580 -13.62 25.11 -35.34
CA ALA A 580 -14.38 23.93 -34.93
C ALA A 580 -13.53 22.65 -34.96
N ALA A 581 -12.62 22.50 -35.92
CA ALA A 581 -11.70 21.38 -35.97
C ALA A 581 -10.72 21.43 -34.79
N PHE A 582 -10.19 22.61 -34.46
CA PHE A 582 -9.37 22.80 -33.27
C PHE A 582 -10.13 22.53 -31.97
N GLN A 583 -11.38 22.99 -31.87
CA GLN A 583 -12.24 22.70 -30.71
C GLN A 583 -12.45 21.19 -30.57
N ALA A 584 -12.67 20.47 -31.68
CA ALA A 584 -12.79 19.02 -31.69
C ALA A 584 -11.52 18.30 -31.21
N LEU A 585 -10.33 18.75 -31.62
CA LEU A 585 -9.05 18.25 -31.09
C LEU A 585 -8.89 18.56 -29.60
N SER A 586 -9.32 19.75 -29.18
CA SER A 586 -9.25 20.18 -27.78
C SER A 586 -10.20 19.38 -26.90
N ASP A 587 -11.37 19.03 -27.42
CA ASP A 587 -12.43 18.29 -26.73
C ASP A 587 -12.23 16.77 -26.75
N TRP A 588 -11.19 16.29 -27.45
CA TRP A 588 -10.81 14.89 -27.48
C TRP A 588 -10.47 14.41 -26.09
N LYS A 589 -11.07 13.28 -25.66
CA LYS A 589 -11.02 12.85 -24.26
C LYS A 589 -9.71 12.20 -23.88
N ASP A 590 -9.17 11.38 -24.77
CA ASP A 590 -8.01 10.52 -24.52
C ASP A 590 -6.71 11.13 -25.07
N ILE A 591 -5.58 10.47 -24.80
CA ILE A 591 -4.24 10.96 -25.14
C ILE A 591 -3.97 11.03 -26.65
N ASP A 592 -4.81 10.40 -27.48
CA ASP A 592 -4.58 10.24 -28.92
C ASP A 592 -4.38 11.58 -29.66
N ALA A 593 -5.06 12.64 -29.22
CA ALA A 593 -4.92 13.98 -29.79
C ALA A 593 -3.67 14.74 -29.33
N ALA A 594 -2.94 14.24 -28.33
CA ALA A 594 -1.81 14.96 -27.73
C ALA A 594 -0.65 15.17 -28.73
N ALA A 595 -0.34 14.17 -29.55
CA ALA A 595 0.69 14.30 -30.58
C ALA A 595 0.38 15.44 -31.56
N GLU A 596 -0.89 15.55 -31.99
CA GLU A 596 -1.32 16.62 -32.88
C GLU A 596 -1.32 17.98 -32.17
N LEU A 597 -1.82 18.06 -30.93
CA LEU A 597 -1.78 19.32 -30.17
C LEU A 597 -0.34 19.82 -29.98
N LEU A 598 0.62 18.91 -29.79
CA LEU A 598 2.05 19.24 -29.74
C LEU A 598 2.56 19.74 -31.10
N SER A 599 2.15 19.10 -32.20
CA SER A 599 2.47 19.55 -33.57
C SER A 599 1.97 20.97 -33.83
N ILE A 600 0.72 21.27 -33.46
CA ILE A 600 0.14 22.62 -33.53
C ILE A 600 0.98 23.63 -32.74
N CYS A 601 1.48 23.25 -31.56
CA CYS A 601 2.32 24.14 -30.76
C CYS A 601 3.69 24.43 -31.43
N LYS A 602 4.23 23.48 -32.19
CA LYS A 602 5.51 23.61 -32.90
C LYS A 602 5.38 24.39 -34.22
N ASN A 603 4.19 24.41 -34.83
CA ASN A 603 3.95 25.13 -36.08
C ASN A 603 3.75 26.65 -35.86
N ARG A 604 4.61 27.47 -36.46
CA ARG A 604 4.49 28.95 -36.38
C ARG A 604 3.25 29.49 -37.09
N ALA A 605 2.72 28.79 -38.09
CA ALA A 605 1.52 29.23 -38.81
C ALA A 605 0.24 29.17 -37.94
N ASP A 606 0.25 28.36 -36.88
CA ASP A 606 -0.91 28.13 -36.00
C ASP A 606 -0.79 28.85 -34.65
N ILE A 607 -0.06 29.98 -34.63
CA ILE A 607 0.25 30.75 -33.42
C ILE A 607 -0.98 31.12 -32.57
N LEU A 608 -2.14 31.33 -33.22
CA LEU A 608 -3.42 31.68 -32.59
C LEU A 608 -4.02 30.54 -31.74
N TYR A 609 -3.58 29.31 -31.96
CA TYR A 609 -4.04 28.12 -31.25
C TYR A 609 -3.09 27.68 -30.14
N PHE A 610 -1.85 28.20 -30.14
CA PHE A 610 -0.77 27.73 -29.26
C PHE A 610 -1.17 27.63 -27.80
N ASP A 611 -1.68 28.70 -27.19
CA ASP A 611 -1.96 28.71 -25.74
C ASP A 611 -3.06 27.70 -25.36
N ARG A 612 -4.09 27.55 -26.19
CA ARG A 612 -5.14 26.55 -25.98
C ARG A 612 -4.60 25.14 -26.20
N ALA A 613 -3.77 24.95 -27.22
CA ALA A 613 -3.20 23.66 -27.57
C ALA A 613 -2.25 23.13 -26.50
N ILE A 614 -1.31 23.96 -26.02
CA ILE A 614 -0.33 23.54 -25.01
C ILE A 614 -0.99 23.29 -23.66
N ASN A 615 -1.96 24.13 -23.25
CA ASN A 615 -2.69 23.91 -22.01
C ASN A 615 -3.51 22.61 -22.07
N ARG A 616 -4.13 22.32 -23.21
CA ARG A 616 -4.84 21.05 -23.40
C ARG A 616 -3.90 19.85 -23.44
N TYR A 617 -2.76 19.98 -24.13
CA TYR A 617 -1.72 18.95 -24.14
C TYR A 617 -1.27 18.59 -22.72
N ILE A 618 -0.94 19.59 -21.89
CA ILE A 618 -0.53 19.38 -20.49
C ILE A 618 -1.62 18.63 -19.70
N GLN A 619 -2.89 18.98 -19.90
CA GLN A 619 -4.02 18.27 -19.25
C GLN A 619 -4.15 16.82 -19.71
N LEU A 620 -3.98 16.53 -21.00
CA LEU A 620 -4.03 15.16 -21.52
C LEU A 620 -2.85 14.33 -21.01
N VAL A 621 -1.65 14.91 -20.95
CA VAL A 621 -0.44 14.23 -20.46
C VAL A 621 -0.48 13.99 -18.96
N ALA A 622 -1.22 14.80 -18.18
CA ALA A 622 -1.44 14.57 -16.76
C ALA A 622 -2.26 13.29 -16.46
N ASN A 623 -2.78 12.60 -17.49
CA ASN A 623 -3.57 11.39 -17.36
C ASN A 623 -2.83 10.27 -16.60
N PRO A 624 -3.37 9.78 -15.47
CA PRO A 624 -2.71 8.76 -14.64
C PRO A 624 -2.61 7.38 -15.31
N LYS A 625 -3.26 7.15 -16.46
CA LYS A 625 -3.10 5.91 -17.25
C LYS A 625 -1.71 5.79 -17.89
N LEU A 626 -1.01 6.89 -18.09
CA LEU A 626 0.37 6.88 -18.57
C LEU A 626 1.32 6.57 -17.40
N THR A 627 2.38 5.81 -17.68
CA THR A 627 3.43 5.55 -16.69
C THR A 627 4.12 6.85 -16.26
N GLY A 628 4.79 6.83 -15.10
CA GLY A 628 5.57 7.97 -14.63
C GLY A 628 6.60 8.47 -15.66
N GLU A 629 7.30 7.53 -16.32
CA GLU A 629 8.31 7.86 -17.33
C GLU A 629 7.72 8.44 -18.61
N ASN A 630 6.63 7.86 -19.15
CA ASN A 630 6.00 8.43 -20.35
C ASN A 630 5.41 9.81 -20.08
N ARG A 631 4.81 10.03 -18.91
CA ARG A 631 4.37 11.38 -18.53
C ARG A 631 5.54 12.34 -18.45
N ARG A 632 6.65 11.94 -17.85
CA ARG A 632 7.86 12.78 -17.78
C ARG A 632 8.37 13.15 -19.17
N LEU A 633 8.49 12.19 -20.09
CA LEU A 633 8.97 12.42 -21.45
C LEU A 633 8.11 13.49 -22.15
N LEU A 634 6.79 13.29 -22.17
CA LEU A 634 5.83 14.20 -22.78
C LEU A 634 5.82 15.59 -22.11
N LEU A 635 5.93 15.66 -20.78
CA LEU A 635 6.03 16.92 -20.05
C LEU A 635 7.35 17.66 -20.33
N THR A 636 8.44 16.92 -20.51
CA THR A 636 9.74 17.51 -20.87
C THR A 636 9.69 18.12 -22.27
N ASP A 637 9.05 17.44 -23.23
CA ASP A 637 8.82 17.98 -24.58
C ASP A 637 7.94 19.25 -24.54
N ALA A 638 6.91 19.28 -23.68
CA ALA A 638 6.13 20.50 -23.46
C ALA A 638 6.95 21.64 -22.86
N LEU A 639 7.91 21.33 -21.98
CA LEU A 639 8.74 22.33 -21.32
C LEU A 639 9.68 23.04 -22.31
N GLU A 640 10.19 22.30 -23.29
CA GLU A 640 11.05 22.84 -24.37
C GLU A 640 10.33 23.88 -25.24
N ILE A 641 9.00 23.77 -25.39
CA ILE A 641 8.21 24.67 -26.25
C ILE A 641 7.38 25.71 -25.49
N ALA A 642 7.22 25.57 -24.17
CA ALA A 642 6.43 26.47 -23.34
C ALA A 642 6.96 27.91 -23.40
N ARG A 643 6.05 28.88 -23.61
CA ARG A 643 6.41 30.30 -23.85
C ARG A 643 6.25 31.17 -22.61
N THR A 644 5.39 30.78 -21.68
CA THR A 644 5.08 31.58 -20.49
C THR A 644 5.49 30.85 -19.22
N ASP A 645 5.79 31.62 -18.17
CA ASP A 645 6.11 31.04 -16.85
C ASP A 645 4.91 30.27 -16.27
N GLY A 646 3.67 30.70 -16.57
CA GLY A 646 2.46 29.96 -16.17
C GLY A 646 2.39 28.56 -16.77
N GLN A 647 2.72 28.40 -18.05
CA GLN A 647 2.81 27.09 -18.71
C GLN A 647 3.90 26.23 -18.08
N LYS A 648 5.10 26.79 -17.89
CA LYS A 648 6.24 26.09 -17.29
C LYS A 648 5.95 25.66 -15.85
N ASN A 649 5.31 26.51 -15.05
CA ASN A 649 4.88 26.18 -13.68
C ASN A 649 3.87 25.03 -13.65
N ASN A 650 2.89 25.01 -14.56
CA ASN A 650 1.94 23.90 -14.67
C ASN A 650 2.68 22.60 -15.02
N ILE A 651 3.59 22.63 -15.99
CA ILE A 651 4.40 21.48 -16.38
C ILE A 651 5.25 20.96 -15.20
N LEU A 652 5.95 21.85 -14.48
CA LEU A 652 6.75 21.50 -13.30
C LEU A 652 5.89 20.85 -12.21
N SER A 653 4.70 21.40 -11.95
CA SER A 653 3.74 20.81 -11.02
C SER A 653 3.34 19.38 -11.44
N GLN A 654 3.09 19.17 -12.74
CA GLN A 654 2.79 17.83 -13.26
C GLN A 654 4.00 16.88 -13.22
N LEU A 655 5.22 17.38 -13.42
CA LEU A 655 6.44 16.59 -13.27
C LEU A 655 6.55 16.01 -11.86
N GLY A 656 6.19 16.78 -10.83
CA GLY A 656 6.09 16.31 -9.44
C GLY A 656 5.15 15.13 -9.22
N ASN A 657 4.19 14.89 -10.13
CA ASN A 657 3.22 13.79 -10.06
C ASN A 657 3.70 12.51 -10.79
N THR A 658 4.87 12.54 -11.43
CA THR A 658 5.41 11.42 -12.21
C THR A 658 6.05 10.35 -11.33
N GLY A 659 6.67 10.74 -10.21
CA GLY A 659 7.48 9.85 -9.38
C GLY A 659 8.80 9.39 -10.03
N SER A 660 9.22 10.02 -11.14
CA SER A 660 10.42 9.64 -11.89
C SER A 660 11.69 10.33 -11.37
N TYR A 661 12.79 9.58 -11.26
CA TYR A 661 14.10 10.14 -10.92
C TYR A 661 14.54 11.22 -11.91
N LEU A 662 14.36 10.98 -13.22
CA LEU A 662 14.71 11.95 -14.25
C LEU A 662 13.80 13.19 -14.21
N ALA A 663 12.56 13.08 -13.73
CA ALA A 663 11.70 14.23 -13.47
C ALA A 663 12.20 15.10 -12.31
N LEU A 664 12.74 14.47 -11.25
CA LEU A 664 13.38 15.17 -10.14
C LEU A 664 14.58 15.98 -10.62
N LEU A 665 15.44 15.38 -11.46
CA LEU A 665 16.58 16.08 -12.04
C LEU A 665 16.15 17.23 -12.97
N CYS A 666 15.13 17.00 -13.81
CA CYS A 666 14.57 18.01 -14.70
C CYS A 666 14.02 19.22 -13.91
N ALA A 667 13.19 18.98 -12.89
CA ALA A 667 12.66 20.04 -12.03
C ALA A 667 13.78 20.77 -11.26
N GLY A 668 14.81 20.05 -10.82
CA GLY A 668 15.97 20.59 -10.12
C GLY A 668 16.70 21.70 -10.88
N GLN A 669 16.69 21.68 -12.22
CA GLN A 669 17.32 22.71 -13.07
C GLN A 669 16.66 24.09 -12.92
N TYR A 670 15.44 24.15 -12.39
CA TYR A 670 14.65 25.38 -12.26
C TYR A 670 14.61 25.95 -10.84
N LEU A 671 15.31 25.34 -9.88
CA LEU A 671 15.37 25.81 -8.49
C LEU A 671 15.98 27.22 -8.35
N ASP A 672 16.83 27.64 -9.30
CA ASP A 672 17.45 28.96 -9.30
C ASP A 672 16.64 30.01 -10.10
N SER A 673 15.54 29.60 -10.75
CA SER A 673 14.70 30.47 -11.59
C SER A 673 13.54 31.07 -10.79
N LYS A 674 13.64 32.33 -10.37
CA LYS A 674 12.61 32.98 -9.51
C LYS A 674 11.15 32.79 -9.95
N PRO A 675 10.77 32.94 -11.24
CA PRO A 675 9.38 32.73 -11.66
C PRO A 675 8.89 31.28 -11.57
N LEU A 676 9.81 30.32 -11.54
CA LEU A 676 9.54 28.87 -11.60
C LEU A 676 9.93 28.12 -10.32
N GLN A 677 10.63 28.81 -9.42
CA GLN A 677 11.35 28.24 -8.28
C GLN A 677 10.44 27.46 -7.33
N GLN A 678 9.24 27.97 -7.03
CA GLN A 678 8.33 27.27 -6.10
C GLN A 678 7.76 26.00 -6.71
N ALA A 679 7.31 26.03 -7.98
CA ALA A 679 6.80 24.83 -8.65
C ALA A 679 7.89 23.76 -8.81
N ALA A 680 9.12 24.18 -9.10
CA ALA A 680 10.29 23.30 -9.13
C ALA A 680 10.59 22.69 -7.75
N ALA A 681 10.58 23.51 -6.70
CA ALA A 681 10.85 23.08 -5.33
C ALA A 681 9.82 22.05 -4.83
N ASP A 682 8.54 22.32 -5.07
CA ASP A 682 7.44 21.39 -4.75
C ASP A 682 7.59 20.06 -5.50
N ALA A 683 7.94 20.10 -6.80
CA ALA A 683 8.12 18.91 -7.61
C ALA A 683 9.30 18.04 -7.13
N VAL A 684 10.46 18.67 -6.86
CA VAL A 684 11.65 17.98 -6.33
C VAL A 684 11.34 17.35 -4.97
N ALA A 685 10.76 18.10 -4.04
CA ALA A 685 10.38 17.59 -2.72
C ALA A 685 9.44 16.39 -2.82
N LYS A 686 8.39 16.53 -3.64
CA LYS A 686 7.36 15.50 -3.81
C LYS A 686 7.92 14.19 -4.35
N ILE A 687 8.80 14.26 -5.36
CA ILE A 687 9.39 13.06 -5.96
C ILE A 687 10.37 12.39 -4.98
N ALA A 688 11.27 13.16 -4.37
CA ALA A 688 12.28 12.63 -3.46
C ALA A 688 11.65 11.98 -2.22
N LEU A 689 10.71 12.66 -1.57
CA LEU A 689 10.01 12.13 -0.39
C LEU A 689 9.08 10.96 -0.73
N GLY A 690 8.59 10.91 -1.98
CA GLY A 690 7.72 9.84 -2.47
C GLY A 690 8.44 8.52 -2.74
N ASN A 691 9.77 8.51 -2.88
CA ASN A 691 10.54 7.30 -3.16
C ASN A 691 11.86 7.28 -2.38
N LYS A 692 11.91 6.49 -1.30
CA LYS A 692 13.07 6.36 -0.41
C LYS A 692 14.32 5.79 -1.07
N ASN A 693 14.21 5.19 -2.25
CA ASN A 693 15.35 4.67 -3.01
C ASN A 693 16.05 5.74 -3.84
N TYR A 694 15.48 6.95 -3.94
CA TYR A 694 16.13 8.10 -4.55
C TYR A 694 17.03 8.76 -3.53
N THR A 695 18.30 8.39 -3.62
CA THR A 695 19.33 8.69 -2.62
C THR A 695 20.60 9.20 -3.29
N GLY A 696 21.53 9.67 -2.47
CA GLY A 696 22.87 10.08 -2.89
C GLY A 696 23.04 11.60 -3.02
N LYS A 697 24.24 12.01 -3.44
CA LYS A 697 24.67 13.41 -3.35
C LYS A 697 23.80 14.37 -4.15
N VAL A 698 23.39 13.99 -5.36
CA VAL A 698 22.54 14.86 -6.20
C VAL A 698 21.18 15.11 -5.54
N VAL A 699 20.58 14.09 -4.93
CA VAL A 699 19.32 14.23 -4.20
C VAL A 699 19.51 15.08 -2.95
N GLU A 700 20.61 14.86 -2.22
CA GLU A 700 20.99 15.69 -1.05
C GLU A 700 21.11 17.17 -1.42
N GLU A 701 21.85 17.49 -2.48
CA GLU A 701 22.05 18.85 -2.96
C GLU A 701 20.74 19.53 -3.38
N LEU A 702 19.91 18.82 -4.15
CA LEU A 702 18.61 19.33 -4.60
C LEU A 702 17.67 19.59 -3.41
N LEU A 703 17.59 18.66 -2.46
CA LEU A 703 16.74 18.82 -1.28
C LEU A 703 17.21 19.94 -0.35
N ASN A 704 18.52 20.14 -0.19
CA ASN A 704 19.05 21.29 0.55
C ASN A 704 18.68 22.60 -0.14
N LYS A 705 18.83 22.70 -1.47
CA LYS A 705 18.36 23.87 -2.22
C LYS A 705 16.86 24.10 -2.05
N VAL A 706 16.06 23.04 -2.06
CA VAL A 706 14.61 23.14 -1.78
C VAL A 706 14.35 23.74 -0.41
N ILE A 707 15.06 23.30 0.64
CA ILE A 707 14.91 23.86 2.00
C ILE A 707 15.16 25.37 1.99
N ASP A 708 16.14 25.83 1.23
CA ASP A 708 16.52 27.24 1.18
C ASP A 708 15.46 28.11 0.48
N VAL A 709 14.83 27.59 -0.57
CA VAL A 709 13.95 28.39 -1.45
C VAL A 709 12.46 28.24 -1.16
N LEU A 710 12.02 27.14 -0.56
CA LEU A 710 10.60 26.85 -0.35
C LEU A 710 9.93 27.87 0.58
N SER A 711 8.80 28.45 0.15
CA SER A 711 8.15 29.56 0.87
C SER A 711 6.61 29.56 0.83
N ASN A 712 5.98 28.41 0.51
CA ASN A 712 4.53 28.25 0.56
C ASN A 712 4.00 28.17 2.03
N ALA A 713 2.67 28.15 2.22
CA ALA A 713 2.05 28.15 3.55
C ALA A 713 2.42 26.93 4.42
N ASP A 714 2.75 25.81 3.79
CA ASP A 714 3.13 24.54 4.44
C ASP A 714 4.65 24.34 4.47
N ALA A 715 5.44 25.35 4.09
CA ALA A 715 6.87 25.20 3.84
C ALA A 715 7.63 24.74 5.07
N ASP A 716 7.25 25.16 6.28
CA ASP A 716 7.90 24.72 7.51
C ASP A 716 7.72 23.21 7.75
N TYR A 717 6.52 22.69 7.53
CA TYR A 717 6.23 21.26 7.63
C TYR A 717 6.99 20.47 6.56
N GLN A 718 6.98 20.95 5.32
CA GLN A 718 7.70 20.32 4.22
C GLN A 718 9.22 20.31 4.46
N LYS A 719 9.81 21.42 4.95
CA LYS A 719 11.23 21.50 5.33
C LYS A 719 11.59 20.54 6.44
N GLN A 720 10.72 20.34 7.43
CA GLN A 720 10.93 19.35 8.49
C GLN A 720 10.93 17.91 7.93
N ALA A 721 9.99 17.59 7.04
CA ALA A 721 9.95 16.30 6.37
C ALA A 721 11.21 16.04 5.52
N ILE A 722 11.68 17.06 4.78
CA ILE A 722 12.92 16.99 4.00
C ILE A 722 14.13 16.76 4.92
N ARG A 723 14.27 17.52 6.01
CA ARG A 723 15.38 17.32 6.98
C ARG A 723 15.37 15.92 7.59
N LYS A 724 14.19 15.40 7.92
CA LYS A 724 14.06 14.02 8.41
C LYS A 724 14.54 13.02 7.35
N HIS A 725 14.09 13.16 6.11
CA HIS A 725 14.52 12.28 5.02
C HIS A 725 16.03 12.35 4.78
N LEU A 726 16.62 13.55 4.77
CA LEU A 726 18.07 13.74 4.64
C LEU A 726 18.87 13.07 5.77
N ASN A 727 18.33 13.05 6.99
CA ASN A 727 18.96 12.38 8.14
C ASN A 727 18.86 10.84 8.07
N GLU A 728 17.80 10.31 7.45
CA GLU A 728 17.59 8.86 7.28
C GLU A 728 18.26 8.29 6.01
N MET A 729 18.60 9.15 5.05
CA MET A 729 19.16 8.76 3.76
C MET A 729 20.60 8.22 3.90
N PRO A 730 20.94 7.07 3.28
CA PRO A 730 22.31 6.55 3.29
C PRO A 730 23.30 7.54 2.67
N LYS A 731 24.50 7.60 3.24
CA LYS A 731 25.61 8.40 2.70
C LYS A 731 26.31 7.63 1.59
N GLU A 732 25.86 7.85 0.37
CA GLU A 732 26.37 7.23 -0.85
C GLU A 732 26.43 8.23 -2.01
N GLU A 733 27.06 7.85 -3.12
CA GLU A 733 27.15 8.73 -4.30
C GLU A 733 25.79 8.88 -4.99
N GLY A 734 25.03 7.79 -5.09
CA GLY A 734 23.78 7.73 -5.85
C GLY A 734 24.00 7.68 -7.37
N PHE A 735 23.02 8.15 -8.13
CA PHE A 735 23.13 8.24 -9.59
C PHE A 735 24.02 9.41 -10.02
N VAL A 736 25.03 9.12 -10.83
CA VAL A 736 25.95 10.10 -11.42
C VAL A 736 25.76 10.16 -12.92
N SER A 737 25.78 11.35 -13.49
CA SER A 737 25.75 11.50 -14.95
C SER A 737 27.08 11.04 -15.54
N ILE A 738 27.04 10.12 -16.50
CA ILE A 738 28.24 9.62 -17.21
C ILE A 738 28.43 10.28 -18.58
N PHE A 739 27.55 11.23 -18.92
CA PHE A 739 27.67 12.05 -20.13
C PHE A 739 27.54 13.52 -19.75
N ASN A 740 28.57 14.30 -20.02
CA ASN A 740 28.64 15.71 -19.62
C ASN A 740 27.79 16.66 -20.47
N GLY A 741 27.16 16.17 -21.55
CA GLY A 741 26.32 16.94 -22.45
C GLY A 741 27.06 17.79 -23.48
N LYS A 742 28.40 17.79 -23.49
CA LYS A 742 29.23 18.74 -24.24
C LYS A 742 30.20 18.08 -25.21
N ASP A 743 30.83 16.99 -24.82
CA ASP A 743 31.85 16.28 -25.61
C ASP A 743 31.87 14.78 -25.23
N LEU A 744 32.88 14.05 -25.73
CA LEU A 744 33.04 12.62 -25.49
C LEU A 744 33.91 12.32 -24.26
N ASP A 745 34.18 13.27 -23.37
CA ASP A 745 34.91 12.98 -22.13
C ASP A 745 34.20 11.90 -21.32
N GLY A 746 34.96 10.90 -20.88
CA GLY A 746 34.42 9.69 -20.23
C GLY A 746 34.04 8.57 -21.20
N TRP A 747 34.15 8.80 -22.52
CA TRP A 747 33.89 7.84 -23.59
C TRP A 747 35.13 7.61 -24.46
N LYS A 748 35.18 6.44 -25.12
CA LYS A 748 36.27 6.01 -25.99
C LYS A 748 35.74 5.05 -27.06
N GLY A 749 36.52 4.80 -28.11
CA GLY A 749 36.17 3.80 -29.12
C GLY A 749 36.33 2.37 -28.62
N ILE A 750 35.51 1.44 -29.09
CA ILE A 750 35.65 0.03 -28.74
C ILE A 750 36.90 -0.61 -29.36
N VAL A 751 37.60 -1.47 -28.60
CA VAL A 751 38.74 -2.26 -29.10
C VAL A 751 38.46 -3.74 -28.91
N GLU A 752 38.04 -4.44 -29.97
CA GLU A 752 37.66 -5.86 -29.97
C GLU A 752 36.59 -6.22 -28.91
N ASN A 753 36.22 -7.50 -28.83
CA ASN A 753 35.39 -8.01 -27.74
C ASN A 753 36.17 -8.12 -26.40
N PRO A 754 35.47 -8.19 -25.25
CA PRO A 754 36.11 -8.27 -23.93
C PRO A 754 37.13 -9.40 -23.77
N ILE A 755 36.91 -10.57 -24.37
CA ILE A 755 37.80 -11.73 -24.25
C ILE A 755 39.13 -11.47 -24.97
N ALA A 756 39.06 -10.98 -26.20
CA ALA A 756 40.25 -10.63 -26.98
C ALA A 756 41.00 -9.47 -26.33
N ARG A 757 40.28 -8.44 -25.87
CA ARG A 757 40.83 -7.26 -25.17
C ARG A 757 41.59 -7.65 -23.90
N ALA A 758 41.03 -8.54 -23.08
CA ALA A 758 41.66 -9.00 -21.84
C ALA A 758 42.98 -9.77 -22.06
N LYS A 759 43.16 -10.40 -23.23
CA LYS A 759 44.40 -11.13 -23.59
C LYS A 759 45.50 -10.23 -24.16
N MET A 760 45.22 -8.95 -24.42
CA MET A 760 46.19 -8.04 -25.03
C MET A 760 47.23 -7.54 -24.04
N LYS A 761 48.48 -7.39 -24.51
CA LYS A 761 49.50 -6.66 -23.76
C LYS A 761 49.13 -5.17 -23.68
N PRO A 762 49.36 -4.48 -22.55
CA PRO A 762 48.97 -3.07 -22.37
C PRO A 762 49.43 -2.14 -23.50
N ALA A 763 50.65 -2.30 -24.00
CA ALA A 763 51.18 -1.47 -25.10
C ALA A 763 50.47 -1.70 -26.45
N VAL A 764 49.98 -2.91 -26.70
CA VAL A 764 49.22 -3.22 -27.93
C VAL A 764 47.81 -2.64 -27.82
N LEU A 765 47.17 -2.83 -26.66
CA LEU A 765 45.85 -2.27 -26.38
C LEU A 765 45.87 -0.74 -26.52
N ALA A 766 46.85 -0.06 -25.93
CA ALA A 766 46.98 1.39 -26.04
C ALA A 766 47.09 1.89 -27.50
N LYS A 767 47.82 1.17 -28.37
CA LYS A 767 47.92 1.52 -29.80
C LYS A 767 46.60 1.30 -30.54
N LYS A 768 45.91 0.18 -30.28
CA LYS A 768 44.59 -0.08 -30.88
C LYS A 768 43.54 0.92 -30.38
N GLN A 769 43.61 1.31 -29.11
CA GLN A 769 42.73 2.32 -28.51
C GLN A 769 42.83 3.66 -29.24
N GLN A 770 44.05 4.13 -29.54
CA GLN A 770 44.23 5.37 -30.33
C GLN A 770 43.60 5.32 -31.73
N VAL A 771 43.49 4.14 -32.33
CA VAL A 771 42.82 3.96 -33.63
C VAL A 771 41.31 3.97 -33.43
N ALA A 772 40.80 3.21 -32.46
CA ALA A 772 39.38 3.17 -32.13
C ALA A 772 38.84 4.54 -31.73
N ASP A 773 39.59 5.32 -30.93
CA ASP A 773 39.19 6.66 -30.50
C ASP A 773 39.06 7.62 -31.67
N LYS A 774 39.90 7.49 -32.71
CA LYS A 774 39.77 8.28 -33.94
C LYS A 774 38.49 7.94 -34.70
N VAL A 775 38.18 6.65 -34.83
CA VAL A 775 36.93 6.20 -35.46
C VAL A 775 35.71 6.67 -34.66
N ALA A 776 35.79 6.65 -33.33
CA ALA A 776 34.71 7.11 -32.47
C ALA A 776 34.40 8.60 -32.69
N VAL A 777 35.40 9.49 -32.68
CA VAL A 777 35.18 10.93 -32.88
C VAL A 777 34.71 11.29 -34.30
N GLU A 778 34.88 10.40 -35.28
CA GLU A 778 34.37 10.61 -36.65
C GLU A 778 32.85 10.41 -36.75
N HIS A 779 32.28 9.50 -35.93
CA HIS A 779 30.88 9.06 -36.06
C HIS A 779 30.00 9.34 -34.83
N TRP A 780 30.62 9.56 -33.68
CA TRP A 780 29.96 9.92 -32.43
C TRP A 780 30.24 11.37 -32.08
N LYS A 781 29.20 12.09 -31.65
CA LYS A 781 29.30 13.51 -31.30
C LYS A 781 28.34 13.89 -30.19
N ALA A 782 28.71 14.90 -29.42
CA ALA A 782 27.83 15.54 -28.44
C ALA A 782 27.28 16.84 -29.03
N GLU A 783 25.95 16.97 -29.10
CA GLU A 783 25.27 18.15 -29.63
C GLU A 783 24.08 18.50 -28.74
N ASN A 784 24.07 19.72 -28.18
CA ASN A 784 22.96 20.25 -27.37
C ASN A 784 22.53 19.34 -26.20
N GLY A 785 23.48 18.71 -25.51
CA GLY A 785 23.16 17.78 -24.42
C GLY A 785 22.70 16.39 -24.87
N ILE A 786 22.85 16.07 -26.16
CA ILE A 786 22.51 14.78 -26.77
C ILE A 786 23.77 14.14 -27.34
N LEU A 787 23.99 12.87 -27.03
CA LEU A 787 25.01 12.03 -27.64
C LEU A 787 24.43 11.37 -28.90
N VAL A 788 25.07 11.57 -30.05
CA VAL A 788 24.55 11.21 -31.37
C VAL A 788 25.53 10.29 -32.07
N PHE A 789 25.04 9.13 -32.51
CA PHE A 789 25.69 8.33 -33.56
C PHE A 789 25.10 8.71 -34.92
N ASP A 790 25.93 8.99 -35.91
CA ASP A 790 25.48 9.53 -37.20
C ASP A 790 24.83 8.52 -38.15
N GLY A 791 24.89 7.22 -37.83
CA GLY A 791 24.35 6.13 -38.66
C GLY A 791 25.26 5.71 -39.81
N LYS A 792 26.49 6.23 -39.92
CA LYS A 792 27.35 6.05 -41.11
C LYS A 792 28.65 5.33 -40.76
N GLY A 793 28.68 4.00 -40.77
CA GLY A 793 29.90 3.27 -40.44
C GLY A 793 30.29 3.43 -38.97
N GLY A 794 31.59 3.48 -38.67
CA GLY A 794 32.08 3.53 -37.29
C GLY A 794 31.94 2.22 -36.52
N ASP A 795 32.12 2.31 -35.21
CA ASP A 795 32.02 1.19 -34.27
C ASP A 795 31.40 1.69 -32.95
N ASN A 796 31.13 0.80 -32.01
CA ASN A 796 30.48 1.11 -30.73
C ASN A 796 31.28 2.14 -29.92
N LEU A 797 30.57 2.99 -29.20
CA LEU A 797 31.15 3.92 -28.23
C LEU A 797 31.06 3.30 -26.84
N CYS A 798 32.17 3.25 -26.11
CA CYS A 798 32.21 2.65 -24.78
C CYS A 798 32.70 3.62 -23.71
N THR A 799 32.29 3.34 -22.49
CA THR A 799 32.74 4.09 -21.31
C THR A 799 34.23 3.84 -21.04
N VAL A 800 34.96 4.90 -20.66
CA VAL A 800 36.36 4.79 -20.22
C VAL A 800 36.42 4.03 -18.89
N LYS A 801 35.53 4.38 -17.97
CA LYS A 801 35.34 3.69 -16.69
C LYS A 801 34.64 2.35 -16.93
N GLN A 802 35.12 1.31 -16.28
CA GLN A 802 34.44 0.02 -16.24
C GLN A 802 33.50 -0.04 -15.04
N TYR A 803 32.39 -0.75 -15.18
CA TYR A 803 31.35 -0.85 -14.17
C TYR A 803 31.15 -2.29 -13.71
N GLY A 804 31.04 -2.45 -12.39
CA GLY A 804 30.61 -3.68 -11.74
C GLY A 804 29.08 -3.74 -11.68
N ASP A 805 28.51 -3.95 -10.50
CA ASP A 805 27.06 -3.92 -10.30
C ASP A 805 26.55 -2.47 -10.36
N PHE A 806 25.46 -2.25 -11.09
CA PHE A 806 24.93 -0.90 -11.28
C PHE A 806 23.43 -0.86 -11.56
N GLU A 807 22.86 0.30 -11.31
CA GLU A 807 21.58 0.76 -11.85
C GLU A 807 21.85 1.89 -12.85
N MET A 808 21.09 1.97 -13.92
CA MET A 808 21.29 2.92 -15.01
C MET A 808 19.96 3.47 -15.50
N TYR A 809 19.88 4.79 -15.65
CA TYR A 809 18.85 5.46 -16.44
C TYR A 809 19.46 5.96 -17.75
N VAL A 810 18.71 5.84 -18.84
CA VAL A 810 19.08 6.38 -20.15
C VAL A 810 17.85 6.68 -20.98
N ASP A 811 17.80 7.88 -21.54
CA ASP A 811 16.85 8.23 -22.58
C ASP A 811 17.47 7.95 -23.96
N TRP A 812 16.71 7.32 -24.85
CA TRP A 812 17.14 7.01 -26.22
C TRP A 812 16.06 7.31 -27.26
N ASN A 813 16.46 7.57 -28.50
CA ASN A 813 15.57 7.79 -29.63
C ASN A 813 16.23 7.28 -30.93
N LEU A 814 15.43 6.69 -31.82
CA LEU A 814 15.85 6.22 -33.14
C LEU A 814 15.33 7.16 -34.23
N ASP A 815 16.19 7.52 -35.17
CA ASP A 815 15.79 8.37 -36.28
C ASP A 815 14.81 7.65 -37.23
N PRO A 816 13.59 8.18 -37.45
CA PRO A 816 12.60 7.55 -38.33
C PRO A 816 13.01 7.55 -39.82
N ALA A 817 14.01 8.36 -40.21
CA ALA A 817 14.53 8.38 -41.57
C ALA A 817 15.63 7.33 -41.82
N GLY A 818 16.03 6.56 -40.79
CA GLY A 818 17.05 5.52 -40.92
C GLY A 818 16.57 4.30 -41.71
N PRO A 819 17.42 3.66 -42.54
CA PRO A 819 17.04 2.48 -43.30
C PRO A 819 16.84 1.23 -42.43
N GLU A 820 17.51 1.17 -41.28
CA GLU A 820 17.45 0.05 -40.32
C GLU A 820 17.53 0.59 -38.89
N ALA A 821 16.42 1.11 -38.36
CA ALA A 821 16.39 1.70 -37.03
C ALA A 821 16.64 0.61 -35.96
N ASP A 822 17.88 0.49 -35.51
CA ASP A 822 18.42 -0.56 -34.65
C ASP A 822 19.58 -0.01 -33.81
N ALA A 823 19.65 -0.41 -32.56
CA ALA A 823 20.73 -0.10 -31.63
C ALA A 823 20.69 -1.06 -30.43
N GLY A 824 21.53 -0.79 -29.45
CA GLY A 824 21.53 -1.53 -28.21
C GLY A 824 22.50 -0.96 -27.20
N ILE A 825 22.37 -1.44 -25.97
CA ILE A 825 23.29 -1.10 -24.87
C ILE A 825 23.89 -2.41 -24.36
N TYR A 826 25.19 -2.61 -24.58
CA TYR A 826 25.92 -3.77 -24.07
C TYR A 826 26.27 -3.54 -22.61
N LEU A 827 25.99 -4.55 -21.79
CA LEU A 827 26.21 -4.52 -20.36
C LEU A 827 27.51 -5.26 -20.05
N ARG A 828 28.56 -4.52 -19.69
CA ARG A 828 29.91 -5.09 -19.49
C ARG A 828 30.46 -5.79 -20.75
N GLY A 829 30.16 -5.24 -21.93
CA GLY A 829 30.59 -5.75 -23.23
C GLY A 829 29.96 -7.09 -23.68
N VAL A 830 28.90 -7.55 -23.00
CA VAL A 830 28.15 -8.80 -23.26
C VAL A 830 26.64 -8.56 -23.03
N PRO A 831 25.72 -9.38 -23.57
CA PRO A 831 24.75 -9.05 -24.60
C PRO A 831 23.91 -7.80 -24.41
N GLN A 832 23.40 -7.30 -25.54
CA GLN A 832 22.75 -5.99 -25.60
C GLN A 832 21.32 -6.02 -25.07
N VAL A 833 20.99 -5.00 -24.28
CA VAL A 833 19.61 -4.55 -24.12
C VAL A 833 19.20 -3.94 -25.47
N GLN A 834 18.32 -4.63 -26.18
CA GLN A 834 17.96 -4.32 -27.57
C GLN A 834 17.18 -3.01 -27.69
N ILE A 835 17.44 -2.25 -28.75
CA ILE A 835 16.67 -1.09 -29.19
C ILE A 835 16.37 -1.25 -30.69
N TRP A 836 15.12 -1.18 -31.12
CA TRP A 836 14.79 -1.29 -32.56
C TRP A 836 13.42 -0.72 -32.89
N ASP A 837 13.17 -0.49 -34.18
CA ASP A 837 11.82 -0.27 -34.69
C ASP A 837 11.02 -1.58 -34.72
N VAL A 838 9.95 -1.60 -33.93
CA VAL A 838 9.02 -2.73 -33.76
C VAL A 838 8.28 -3.11 -35.05
N SER A 839 8.28 -2.24 -36.06
CA SER A 839 7.72 -2.56 -37.38
C SER A 839 8.56 -3.57 -38.18
N ARG A 840 9.82 -3.80 -37.80
CA ARG A 840 10.77 -4.71 -38.47
C ARG A 840 10.50 -6.18 -38.10
N VAL A 841 9.32 -6.67 -38.46
CA VAL A 841 8.84 -8.00 -38.09
C VAL A 841 9.68 -9.15 -38.66
N ASN A 842 10.41 -8.90 -39.74
CA ASN A 842 11.30 -9.88 -40.39
C ASN A 842 12.52 -10.25 -39.54
N VAL A 843 12.90 -9.41 -38.58
CA VAL A 843 14.00 -9.67 -37.63
C VAL A 843 13.50 -9.95 -36.21
N GLY A 844 12.18 -10.09 -36.03
CA GLY A 844 11.56 -10.38 -34.73
C GLY A 844 11.27 -9.14 -33.88
N ALA A 845 11.40 -7.92 -34.41
CA ALA A 845 11.30 -6.69 -33.63
C ALA A 845 9.91 -6.42 -33.02
N GLN A 846 8.87 -7.11 -33.48
CA GLN A 846 7.50 -6.96 -32.99
C GLN A 846 7.32 -7.28 -31.49
N VAL A 847 8.30 -7.97 -30.89
CA VAL A 847 8.28 -8.26 -29.44
C VAL A 847 8.52 -7.01 -28.59
N GLY A 848 9.16 -5.97 -29.15
CA GLY A 848 9.52 -4.73 -28.44
C GLY A 848 11.00 -4.64 -28.07
N SER A 849 11.42 -3.45 -27.64
CA SER A 849 12.78 -3.19 -27.15
C SER A 849 12.96 -3.60 -25.69
N GLY A 850 14.20 -3.63 -25.22
CA GLY A 850 14.56 -3.90 -23.82
C GLY A 850 14.91 -5.37 -23.51
N GLY A 851 14.68 -6.28 -24.45
CA GLY A 851 15.09 -7.69 -24.34
C GLY A 851 16.62 -7.88 -24.32
N LEU A 852 17.07 -9.02 -23.83
CA LEU A 852 18.49 -9.42 -23.72
C LEU A 852 18.91 -10.18 -24.99
N TYR A 853 19.13 -9.43 -26.07
CA TYR A 853 19.40 -10.00 -27.38
C TYR A 853 20.71 -10.81 -27.39
N ASN A 854 20.66 -12.03 -27.96
CA ASN A 854 21.68 -13.08 -27.96
C ASN A 854 21.73 -14.04 -26.75
N ASN A 855 20.84 -13.89 -25.76
CA ASN A 855 20.55 -15.02 -24.86
C ASN A 855 19.94 -16.19 -25.67
N GLU A 856 20.45 -17.40 -25.50
CA GLU A 856 19.95 -18.61 -26.18
C GLU A 856 19.22 -19.57 -25.22
N LYS A 857 19.75 -19.76 -24.02
CA LYS A 857 19.20 -20.65 -22.99
C LYS A 857 18.28 -19.89 -22.04
N ASN A 858 18.65 -18.66 -21.70
CA ASN A 858 17.85 -17.77 -20.87
C ASN A 858 16.87 -16.96 -21.71
N PRO A 859 15.78 -16.41 -21.13
CA PRO A 859 14.88 -15.52 -21.84
C PRO A 859 15.62 -14.36 -22.52
N LYS A 860 15.28 -14.09 -23.78
CA LYS A 860 15.83 -12.99 -24.58
C LYS A 860 14.78 -11.93 -24.94
N ASP A 861 13.53 -12.34 -25.10
CA ASP A 861 12.45 -11.45 -25.52
C ASP A 861 11.88 -10.70 -24.30
N PRO A 862 11.44 -9.44 -24.47
CA PRO A 862 10.81 -8.69 -23.39
C PRO A 862 9.46 -9.32 -22.99
N LEU A 863 9.08 -9.13 -21.72
CA LEU A 863 7.81 -9.61 -21.16
C LEU A 863 6.58 -8.96 -21.82
N THR A 864 6.73 -7.73 -22.32
CA THR A 864 5.66 -6.97 -22.96
C THR A 864 6.22 -5.85 -23.84
N LEU A 865 5.46 -5.46 -24.86
CA LEU A 865 5.75 -4.33 -25.74
C LEU A 865 5.48 -3.02 -24.98
N ALA A 866 6.51 -2.18 -24.82
CA ALA A 866 6.42 -0.92 -24.07
C ALA A 866 7.04 0.28 -24.80
N ASP A 867 7.47 0.11 -26.04
CA ASP A 867 8.08 1.14 -26.89
C ASP A 867 7.11 2.30 -27.16
N ASN A 868 7.65 3.52 -27.15
CA ASN A 868 7.00 4.68 -27.75
C ASN A 868 7.18 4.62 -29.28
N LYS A 869 6.46 5.48 -30.02
CA LYS A 869 6.50 5.44 -31.50
C LYS A 869 7.91 5.76 -32.02
N LEU A 870 8.26 5.23 -33.19
CA LEU A 870 9.53 5.55 -33.84
C LEU A 870 9.68 7.07 -34.02
N GLY A 871 10.85 7.60 -33.63
CA GLY A 871 11.12 9.05 -33.57
C GLY A 871 10.73 9.72 -32.25
N GLU A 872 10.12 9.01 -31.30
CA GLU A 872 9.86 9.48 -29.95
C GLU A 872 10.93 8.98 -28.96
N TRP A 873 11.15 9.75 -27.90
CA TRP A 873 12.07 9.36 -26.84
C TRP A 873 11.51 8.20 -26.02
N ASN A 874 12.39 7.32 -25.58
CA ASN A 874 12.12 6.20 -24.68
C ASN A 874 13.08 6.28 -23.50
N THR A 875 12.70 5.71 -22.35
CA THR A 875 13.55 5.63 -21.16
C THR A 875 13.76 4.18 -20.76
N PHE A 876 15.02 3.77 -20.65
CA PHE A 876 15.35 2.56 -19.89
C PHE A 876 15.74 2.90 -18.46
N TYR A 877 15.27 2.06 -17.54
CA TYR A 877 15.96 1.76 -16.28
C TYR A 877 16.54 0.34 -16.40
N ILE A 878 17.84 0.19 -16.19
CA ILE A 878 18.56 -1.09 -16.26
C ILE A 878 19.23 -1.32 -14.91
N LYS A 879 19.04 -2.49 -14.32
CA LYS A 879 19.75 -2.94 -13.13
C LYS A 879 20.53 -4.20 -13.47
N MET A 880 21.84 -4.20 -13.24
CA MET A 880 22.72 -5.34 -13.43
C MET A 880 23.40 -5.68 -12.11
N VAL A 881 23.13 -6.87 -11.56
CA VAL A 881 23.73 -7.39 -10.32
C VAL A 881 24.28 -8.78 -10.60
N GLY A 882 25.59 -8.94 -10.46
CA GLY A 882 26.32 -10.11 -10.95
C GLY A 882 26.06 -10.34 -12.43
N ASP A 883 25.45 -11.48 -12.77
CA ASP A 883 25.03 -11.83 -14.13
C ASP A 883 23.54 -11.62 -14.41
N ARG A 884 22.79 -11.00 -13.50
CA ARG A 884 21.36 -10.80 -13.67
C ARG A 884 21.01 -9.39 -14.08
N VAL A 885 20.04 -9.28 -14.99
CA VAL A 885 19.57 -8.03 -15.55
C VAL A 885 18.07 -7.87 -15.33
N THR A 886 17.68 -6.70 -14.86
CA THR A 886 16.30 -6.22 -14.85
C THR A 886 16.21 -4.97 -15.71
N VAL A 887 15.24 -4.91 -16.61
CA VAL A 887 15.01 -3.75 -17.48
C VAL A 887 13.57 -3.29 -17.31
N LYS A 888 13.39 -1.98 -17.11
CA LYS A 888 12.11 -1.31 -17.30
C LYS A 888 12.21 -0.38 -18.51
N LEU A 889 11.30 -0.52 -19.46
CA LEU A 889 11.14 0.37 -20.60
C LEU A 889 9.92 1.26 -20.35
N ASN A 890 10.12 2.57 -20.35
CA ASN A 890 9.06 3.56 -20.14
C ASN A 890 8.26 3.30 -18.85
N GLY A 891 8.94 2.85 -17.79
CA GLY A 891 8.34 2.52 -16.49
C GLY A 891 7.63 1.16 -16.43
N VAL A 892 7.57 0.40 -17.52
CA VAL A 892 7.02 -0.96 -17.59
C VAL A 892 8.13 -1.99 -17.44
N LEU A 893 7.96 -3.00 -16.59
CA LEU A 893 8.93 -4.09 -16.43
C LEU A 893 8.93 -4.97 -17.69
N VAL A 894 10.06 -5.05 -18.38
CA VAL A 894 10.22 -5.83 -19.62
C VAL A 894 11.24 -6.96 -19.51
N VAL A 895 12.16 -6.90 -18.56
CA VAL A 895 13.05 -8.02 -18.20
C VAL A 895 13.13 -8.08 -16.69
N ASP A 896 12.92 -9.25 -16.09
CA ASP A 896 12.92 -9.42 -14.64
C ASP A 896 13.98 -10.41 -14.17
N ASN A 897 15.11 -9.89 -13.67
CA ASN A 897 16.15 -10.64 -12.98
C ASN A 897 16.71 -11.84 -13.79
N VAL A 898 16.85 -11.66 -15.10
CA VAL A 898 17.25 -12.72 -16.05
C VAL A 898 18.77 -12.84 -16.12
N ILE A 899 19.29 -14.07 -16.14
CA ILE A 899 20.72 -14.34 -16.32
C ILE A 899 21.16 -13.95 -17.74
N LEU A 900 22.24 -13.17 -17.82
CA LEU A 900 22.88 -12.71 -19.05
C LEU A 900 23.99 -13.67 -19.44
N GLU A 901 23.93 -14.18 -20.68
CA GLU A 901 24.92 -15.14 -21.19
C GLU A 901 26.17 -14.45 -21.71
N ASN A 902 27.34 -15.10 -21.60
CA ASN A 902 28.52 -14.61 -22.32
C ASN A 902 28.41 -14.92 -23.82
N TYR A 903 27.89 -13.97 -24.58
CA TYR A 903 27.71 -14.08 -26.03
C TYR A 903 28.99 -14.50 -26.78
N TRP A 904 30.15 -13.98 -26.37
CA TRP A 904 31.42 -14.21 -27.06
C TRP A 904 32.01 -15.60 -26.81
N ASP A 905 31.77 -16.18 -25.64
CA ASP A 905 32.10 -17.57 -25.32
C ASP A 905 31.17 -18.08 -24.20
N ARG A 906 30.14 -18.84 -24.60
CA ARG A 906 29.10 -19.35 -23.70
C ARG A 906 29.60 -20.43 -22.73
N ASN A 907 30.86 -20.86 -22.83
CA ASN A 907 31.46 -21.81 -21.89
C ASN A 907 32.07 -21.11 -20.68
N GLN A 908 32.27 -19.79 -20.72
CA GLN A 908 32.79 -18.99 -19.60
C GLN A 908 31.74 -18.01 -19.06
N PRO A 909 31.82 -17.61 -17.78
CA PRO A 909 30.94 -16.59 -17.23
C PRO A 909 31.18 -15.22 -17.89
N ILE A 910 30.23 -14.30 -17.70
CA ILE A 910 30.45 -12.90 -18.04
C ILE A 910 31.54 -12.28 -17.16
N SER A 911 32.17 -11.19 -17.62
CA SER A 911 33.14 -10.47 -16.79
C SER A 911 32.42 -9.72 -15.66
N PRO A 912 32.91 -9.77 -14.40
CA PRO A 912 32.26 -9.12 -13.27
C PRO A 912 32.42 -7.59 -13.29
N ILE A 913 33.35 -7.06 -14.10
CA ILE A 913 33.56 -5.63 -14.35
C ILE A 913 33.95 -5.48 -15.82
N GLU A 914 33.26 -4.61 -16.55
CA GLU A 914 33.70 -4.13 -17.87
C GLU A 914 32.98 -2.81 -18.24
N GLN A 915 33.37 -2.20 -19.36
CA GLN A 915 32.74 -1.03 -19.94
C GLN A 915 31.29 -1.29 -20.38
N ILE A 916 30.45 -0.27 -20.24
CA ILE A 916 29.15 -0.16 -20.92
C ILE A 916 29.40 0.34 -22.35
N GLU A 917 28.70 -0.22 -23.34
CA GLU A 917 28.87 0.11 -24.76
C GLU A 917 27.53 0.50 -25.40
N LEU A 918 27.52 1.58 -26.18
CA LEU A 918 26.40 2.03 -27.00
C LEU A 918 26.65 1.56 -28.44
N GLN A 919 25.67 0.84 -28.99
CA GLN A 919 25.84 0.21 -30.29
C GLN A 919 25.77 1.21 -31.44
N ALA A 920 26.68 1.06 -32.41
CA ALA A 920 26.61 1.68 -33.72
C ALA A 920 26.02 0.68 -34.74
N HIS A 921 24.75 0.82 -35.12
CA HIS A 921 24.09 -0.12 -36.05
C HIS A 921 23.24 0.56 -37.13
N GLY A 922 23.88 0.98 -38.23
CA GLY A 922 23.23 1.29 -39.53
C GLY A 922 22.29 2.50 -39.60
N SER A 923 21.80 3.00 -38.46
CA SER A 923 20.91 4.16 -38.37
C SER A 923 21.36 5.13 -37.31
N LYS A 924 20.89 6.36 -37.45
CA LYS A 924 21.18 7.44 -36.52
C LYS A 924 20.44 7.22 -35.21
N VAL A 925 21.17 7.33 -34.09
CA VAL A 925 20.65 7.09 -32.73
C VAL A 925 21.02 8.26 -31.84
N TYR A 926 20.11 8.58 -30.92
CA TYR A 926 20.26 9.68 -29.97
C TYR A 926 20.16 9.15 -28.55
N TYR A 927 21.07 9.58 -27.67
CA TYR A 927 21.05 9.28 -26.24
C TYR A 927 21.13 10.56 -25.41
N ARG A 928 20.37 10.64 -24.31
CA ARG A 928 20.48 11.71 -23.31
C ARG A 928 20.19 11.17 -21.92
N ASN A 929 20.39 11.99 -20.89
CA ASN A 929 20.08 11.63 -19.50
C ASN A 929 20.70 10.28 -19.08
N ILE A 930 21.99 10.09 -19.34
CA ILE A 930 22.71 8.85 -19.05
C ILE A 930 23.26 8.93 -17.62
N TYR A 931 22.60 8.23 -16.69
CA TYR A 931 22.97 8.21 -15.27
C TYR A 931 23.24 6.79 -14.80
N VAL A 932 24.31 6.60 -14.02
CA VAL A 932 24.69 5.31 -13.44
C VAL A 932 24.86 5.45 -11.93
N LYS A 933 24.25 4.54 -11.17
CA LYS A 933 24.48 4.33 -9.74
C LYS A 933 25.22 3.01 -9.59
N GLU A 934 26.48 3.06 -9.17
CA GLU A 934 27.21 1.85 -8.80
C GLU A 934 26.66 1.28 -7.50
N LEU A 935 26.53 -0.04 -7.47
CA LEU A 935 26.10 -0.79 -6.31
C LEU A 935 27.31 -1.38 -5.61
N GLU A 936 27.26 -1.44 -4.28
CA GLU A 936 28.28 -2.11 -3.50
C GLU A 936 28.31 -3.60 -3.86
N ARG A 937 29.51 -4.15 -4.07
CA ARG A 937 29.70 -5.54 -4.47
C ARG A 937 30.60 -6.28 -3.49
N SER A 938 30.19 -7.49 -3.12
CA SER A 938 31.06 -8.45 -2.45
C SER A 938 32.31 -8.75 -3.29
N LYS A 939 33.47 -8.85 -2.64
CA LYS A 939 34.70 -9.24 -3.30
C LYS A 939 34.56 -10.70 -3.78
N PRO A 940 34.90 -11.03 -5.05
CA PRO A 940 34.86 -12.40 -5.54
C PRO A 940 35.76 -13.30 -4.70
N PHE A 941 35.29 -14.51 -4.43
CA PHE A 941 36.09 -15.53 -3.75
C PHE A 941 37.22 -16.03 -4.66
N GLU A 942 38.41 -16.18 -4.07
CA GLU A 942 39.58 -16.71 -4.75
C GLU A 942 40.09 -17.95 -4.00
N LEU A 943 40.45 -18.99 -4.74
CA LEU A 943 41.12 -20.15 -4.16
C LEU A 943 42.44 -19.76 -3.52
N SER A 944 42.72 -20.33 -2.35
CA SER A 944 44.05 -20.24 -1.72
C SER A 944 45.13 -20.87 -2.60
N ALA A 945 46.40 -20.54 -2.36
CA ALA A 945 47.53 -21.11 -3.10
C ALA A 945 47.56 -22.65 -2.98
N ASP A 946 47.23 -23.17 -1.80
CA ASP A 946 47.18 -24.60 -1.54
C ASP A 946 46.00 -25.27 -2.25
N GLU A 947 44.81 -24.67 -2.23
CA GLU A 947 43.65 -25.21 -2.97
C GLU A 947 43.89 -25.23 -4.49
N LYS A 948 44.55 -24.20 -5.03
CA LYS A 948 44.96 -24.18 -6.46
C LYS A 948 45.94 -25.32 -6.76
N LYS A 949 46.94 -25.52 -5.89
CA LYS A 949 47.92 -26.60 -6.02
C LYS A 949 47.28 -27.97 -5.91
N ASP A 950 46.28 -28.10 -5.04
CA ASP A 950 45.54 -29.33 -4.80
C ASP A 950 44.53 -29.67 -5.90
N GLY A 951 44.29 -28.74 -6.85
CA GLY A 951 43.43 -28.96 -8.00
C GLY A 951 41.95 -28.63 -7.76
N PHE A 952 41.64 -27.78 -6.77
CA PHE A 952 40.27 -27.27 -6.62
C PHE A 952 39.88 -26.36 -7.79
N LYS A 953 38.61 -26.40 -8.15
CA LYS A 953 37.93 -25.53 -9.10
C LYS A 953 36.81 -24.78 -8.39
N ILE A 954 36.59 -23.53 -8.75
CA ILE A 954 35.48 -22.73 -8.21
C ILE A 954 34.19 -23.11 -8.94
N LEU A 955 33.12 -23.35 -8.19
CA LEU A 955 31.75 -23.47 -8.70
C LEU A 955 30.93 -22.19 -8.47
N PHE A 956 31.29 -21.39 -7.47
CA PHE A 956 30.65 -20.09 -7.22
C PHE A 956 31.58 -19.15 -6.45
N ASP A 957 31.92 -18.01 -7.05
CA ASP A 957 32.76 -16.97 -6.45
C ASP A 957 32.00 -15.78 -5.88
N GLY A 958 30.66 -15.79 -5.98
CA GLY A 958 29.83 -14.65 -5.60
C GLY A 958 29.51 -13.67 -6.73
N THR A 959 29.95 -13.92 -7.96
CA THR A 959 29.74 -12.96 -9.08
C THR A 959 28.73 -13.40 -10.13
N ASN A 960 28.51 -14.70 -10.28
CA ASN A 960 27.66 -15.25 -11.34
C ASN A 960 27.13 -16.66 -11.00
N MET A 961 26.03 -17.03 -11.64
CA MET A 961 25.37 -18.34 -11.53
C MET A 961 25.78 -19.29 -12.68
N HIS A 962 26.89 -19.03 -13.38
CA HIS A 962 27.22 -19.72 -14.64
C HIS A 962 27.39 -21.23 -14.48
N GLN A 963 27.83 -21.74 -13.33
CA GLN A 963 27.98 -23.18 -13.11
C GLN A 963 26.70 -23.88 -12.62
N TRP A 964 25.58 -23.15 -12.55
CA TRP A 964 24.34 -23.63 -11.96
C TRP A 964 23.18 -23.66 -12.97
N THR A 965 22.23 -24.56 -12.74
CA THR A 965 21.02 -24.80 -13.54
C THR A 965 19.89 -25.32 -12.63
N GLY A 966 18.69 -25.54 -13.16
CA GLY A 966 17.51 -25.93 -12.37
C GLY A 966 16.76 -24.70 -11.85
N ASN A 967 16.43 -24.66 -10.56
CA ASN A 967 15.65 -23.57 -9.96
C ASN A 967 16.47 -22.28 -9.75
N THR A 968 16.79 -21.60 -10.83
CA THR A 968 17.44 -20.27 -10.80
C THR A 968 16.46 -19.12 -10.59
N THR A 969 15.17 -19.42 -10.37
CA THR A 969 14.17 -18.39 -10.06
C THR A 969 14.16 -18.08 -8.57
N ASP A 970 14.11 -19.12 -7.73
CA ASP A 970 14.07 -18.96 -6.26
C ASP A 970 15.48 -18.86 -5.66
N TYR A 971 16.47 -19.49 -6.28
CA TYR A 971 17.87 -19.29 -5.94
C TYR A 971 18.44 -18.11 -6.72
N GLN A 972 18.57 -16.98 -6.03
CA GLN A 972 18.98 -15.71 -6.60
C GLN A 972 20.37 -15.32 -6.10
N LEU A 973 21.06 -14.51 -6.91
CA LEU A 973 22.31 -13.90 -6.47
C LEU A 973 21.98 -12.71 -5.57
N GLN A 974 22.44 -12.75 -4.32
CA GLN A 974 22.23 -11.68 -3.36
C GLN A 974 23.49 -11.48 -2.52
N ASP A 975 24.05 -10.27 -2.52
CA ASP A 975 25.21 -9.88 -1.71
C ASP A 975 26.43 -10.83 -1.86
N GLY A 976 26.65 -11.34 -3.07
CA GLY A 976 27.71 -12.31 -3.35
C GLY A 976 27.42 -13.75 -2.90
N CYS A 977 26.16 -14.07 -2.61
CA CYS A 977 25.70 -15.39 -2.18
C CYS A 977 24.65 -15.94 -3.16
N ILE A 978 24.56 -17.26 -3.27
CA ILE A 978 23.37 -17.93 -3.78
C ILE A 978 22.37 -17.98 -2.62
N ALA A 979 21.29 -17.22 -2.69
CA ALA A 979 20.26 -17.14 -1.66
C ALA A 979 18.97 -17.78 -2.17
N LEU A 980 18.43 -18.73 -1.40
CA LEU A 980 17.09 -19.25 -1.61
C LEU A 980 16.08 -18.32 -0.94
N ASP A 981 15.13 -17.77 -1.70
CA ASP A 981 13.97 -17.03 -1.19
C ASP A 981 12.68 -17.63 -1.79
N PRO A 982 11.98 -18.52 -1.06
CA PRO A 982 10.84 -19.25 -1.59
C PRO A 982 9.56 -18.38 -1.57
N LYS A 983 9.45 -17.44 -2.51
CA LYS A 983 8.22 -16.63 -2.67
C LYS A 983 7.12 -17.43 -3.37
N GLY A 984 6.26 -18.08 -2.58
CA GLY A 984 4.98 -18.61 -3.04
C GLY A 984 4.99 -19.98 -3.75
N GLY A 985 6.03 -20.80 -3.56
CA GLY A 985 6.13 -22.16 -4.11
C GLY A 985 6.70 -23.20 -3.13
N HIS A 986 6.56 -24.49 -3.46
CA HIS A 986 7.04 -25.64 -2.67
C HIS A 986 8.57 -25.84 -2.70
N GLY A 987 9.32 -24.87 -3.22
CA GLY A 987 10.75 -25.02 -3.50
C GLY A 987 11.03 -25.97 -4.66
N GLY A 988 12.29 -26.00 -5.08
CA GLY A 988 12.79 -26.80 -6.21
C GLY A 988 14.32 -26.74 -6.24
N ASN A 989 14.96 -27.67 -6.95
CA ASN A 989 16.40 -27.92 -6.78
C ASN A 989 17.26 -27.06 -7.70
N LEU A 990 18.35 -26.51 -7.17
CA LEU A 990 19.43 -25.89 -7.96
C LEU A 990 20.56 -26.91 -8.13
N TYR A 991 21.00 -27.17 -9.34
CA TYR A 991 22.04 -28.17 -9.65
C TYR A 991 23.27 -27.54 -10.27
N THR A 992 24.43 -28.17 -10.11
CA THR A 992 25.60 -27.92 -10.95
C THR A 992 25.30 -28.31 -12.39
N LYS A 993 25.88 -27.60 -13.37
CA LYS A 993 25.78 -28.01 -14.79
C LYS A 993 26.50 -29.32 -15.07
N ASP A 994 27.67 -29.50 -14.45
CA ASP A 994 28.49 -30.70 -14.60
C ASP A 994 28.06 -31.80 -13.62
N GLU A 995 28.33 -33.04 -14.00
CA GLU A 995 28.19 -34.23 -13.15
C GLU A 995 29.54 -34.64 -12.58
N PHE A 996 29.55 -35.11 -11.34
CA PHE A 996 30.75 -35.52 -10.62
C PHE A 996 30.64 -36.97 -10.11
N ALA A 997 31.76 -37.70 -10.14
CA ALA A 997 31.86 -39.07 -9.64
C ALA A 997 32.47 -39.07 -8.22
N ASN A 998 33.81 -39.10 -8.12
CA ASN A 998 34.53 -38.98 -6.85
C ASN A 998 35.00 -37.53 -6.67
N PHE A 999 34.78 -36.93 -5.50
CA PHE A 999 35.11 -35.52 -5.27
C PHE A 999 35.29 -35.15 -3.80
N ILE A 1000 35.92 -33.99 -3.59
CA ILE A 1000 35.88 -33.18 -2.37
C ILE A 1000 35.14 -31.89 -2.72
N TYR A 1001 34.00 -31.65 -2.07
CA TYR A 1001 33.17 -30.47 -2.26
C TYR A 1001 33.21 -29.61 -1.00
N ARG A 1002 33.52 -28.33 -1.14
CA ARG A 1002 33.60 -27.36 -0.03
C ARG A 1002 32.73 -26.15 -0.32
N PHE A 1003 31.99 -25.72 0.69
CA PHE A 1003 31.14 -24.54 0.60
C PHE A 1003 30.91 -23.94 1.97
N GLU A 1004 30.52 -22.68 1.98
CA GLU A 1004 29.98 -22.03 3.18
C GLU A 1004 28.48 -21.86 3.03
N PHE A 1005 27.77 -22.05 4.14
CA PHE A 1005 26.32 -21.85 4.20
C PHE A 1005 25.92 -21.09 5.46
N GLN A 1006 24.82 -20.36 5.35
CA GLN A 1006 24.19 -19.60 6.42
C GLN A 1006 22.72 -20.02 6.50
N LEU A 1007 22.32 -20.48 7.68
CA LEU A 1007 20.96 -20.92 7.97
C LEU A 1007 20.17 -19.84 8.71
N THR A 1008 18.87 -19.78 8.43
CA THR A 1008 17.89 -19.16 9.33
C THR A 1008 17.36 -20.19 10.34
N PRO A 1009 16.76 -19.76 11.46
CA PRO A 1009 16.14 -20.69 12.40
C PRO A 1009 15.13 -21.61 11.71
N ALA A 1010 15.18 -22.90 12.04
CA ALA A 1010 14.37 -23.96 11.44
C ALA A 1010 14.60 -24.20 9.94
N ALA A 1011 15.71 -23.72 9.37
CA ALA A 1011 15.97 -23.95 7.96
C ALA A 1011 16.20 -25.43 7.64
N ASN A 1012 15.57 -25.87 6.54
CA ASN A 1012 15.76 -27.16 5.92
C ASN A 1012 16.21 -26.98 4.47
N ASN A 1013 17.25 -27.70 4.09
CA ASN A 1013 17.76 -27.86 2.74
C ASN A 1013 18.57 -29.18 2.67
N GLY A 1014 19.20 -29.47 1.56
CA GLY A 1014 20.10 -30.62 1.44
C GLY A 1014 21.09 -30.41 0.33
N VAL A 1015 22.20 -31.15 0.38
CA VAL A 1015 23.11 -31.31 -0.75
C VAL A 1015 22.83 -32.65 -1.41
N GLY A 1016 22.13 -32.63 -2.53
CA GLY A 1016 22.08 -33.79 -3.43
C GLY A 1016 23.47 -34.03 -4.00
N ILE A 1017 23.96 -35.26 -3.93
CA ILE A 1017 25.21 -35.70 -4.54
C ILE A 1017 24.95 -36.89 -5.47
N ARG A 1018 25.63 -36.90 -6.61
CA ARG A 1018 25.47 -37.91 -7.68
C ARG A 1018 24.00 -38.06 -8.11
N THR A 1019 23.27 -36.95 -8.11
CA THR A 1019 21.84 -36.91 -8.36
C THR A 1019 21.55 -36.63 -9.83
N PRO A 1020 20.68 -37.40 -10.51
CA PRO A 1020 20.12 -37.01 -11.80
C PRO A 1020 19.32 -35.70 -11.70
N MET A 1021 19.17 -34.94 -12.79
CA MET A 1021 18.31 -33.75 -12.77
C MET A 1021 16.82 -34.12 -12.80
N GLY A 1022 16.00 -33.35 -12.09
CA GLY A 1022 14.53 -33.43 -12.18
C GLY A 1022 13.89 -34.60 -11.43
N VAL A 1023 14.64 -35.25 -10.53
CA VAL A 1023 14.20 -36.38 -9.69
C VAL A 1023 14.27 -36.01 -8.21
N ASP A 1024 13.73 -36.89 -7.36
CA ASP A 1024 13.84 -36.73 -5.91
C ASP A 1024 15.27 -37.07 -5.47
N ALA A 1025 16.02 -36.04 -5.06
CA ALA A 1025 17.43 -36.18 -4.77
C ALA A 1025 17.75 -37.07 -3.57
N ALA A 1026 16.81 -37.23 -2.63
CA ALA A 1026 17.00 -38.06 -1.45
C ALA A 1026 16.99 -39.57 -1.78
N TYR A 1027 16.26 -39.96 -2.83
CA TYR A 1027 16.05 -41.36 -3.21
C TYR A 1027 16.73 -41.74 -4.53
N ASP A 1028 16.64 -40.88 -5.55
CA ASP A 1028 17.22 -41.10 -6.89
C ASP A 1028 18.67 -40.59 -7.00
N GLY A 1029 19.20 -39.98 -5.94
CA GLY A 1029 20.62 -39.72 -5.72
C GLY A 1029 21.02 -40.08 -4.29
N MET A 1030 21.84 -39.24 -3.65
CA MET A 1030 22.04 -39.25 -2.21
C MET A 1030 21.90 -37.82 -1.68
N GLU A 1031 21.14 -37.63 -0.60
CA GLU A 1031 21.06 -36.34 0.09
C GLU A 1031 22.00 -36.32 1.30
N ILE A 1032 22.88 -35.32 1.36
CA ILE A 1032 23.58 -34.91 2.56
C ILE A 1032 22.77 -33.80 3.23
N GLN A 1033 22.26 -34.08 4.42
CA GLN A 1033 21.26 -33.21 5.04
C GLN A 1033 21.81 -31.84 5.44
N ILE A 1034 21.11 -30.74 5.10
CA ILE A 1034 21.36 -29.38 5.63
C ILE A 1034 20.17 -28.96 6.47
N LEU A 1035 20.29 -29.12 7.79
CA LEU A 1035 19.15 -28.94 8.69
C LEU A 1035 19.58 -28.23 9.96
N ASP A 1036 18.82 -27.22 10.39
CA ASP A 1036 18.85 -26.73 11.77
C ASP A 1036 18.28 -27.79 12.73
N HIS A 1037 18.96 -28.93 12.82
CA HIS A 1037 18.51 -30.16 13.50
C HIS A 1037 18.35 -29.99 15.02
N ASP A 1038 18.81 -28.86 15.57
CA ASP A 1038 18.64 -28.46 16.97
C ASP A 1038 17.37 -27.63 17.21
N ASN A 1039 16.69 -27.22 16.14
CA ASN A 1039 15.42 -26.52 16.25
C ASN A 1039 14.35 -27.43 16.87
N PRO A 1040 13.50 -26.92 17.77
CA PRO A 1040 12.41 -27.70 18.37
C PRO A 1040 11.43 -28.32 17.38
N VAL A 1041 11.33 -27.80 16.14
CA VAL A 1041 10.48 -28.39 15.09
C VAL A 1041 10.96 -29.78 14.65
N TYR A 1042 12.25 -30.08 14.83
CA TYR A 1042 12.87 -31.37 14.47
C TYR A 1042 13.14 -32.28 15.67
N LYS A 1043 12.41 -32.11 16.79
CA LYS A 1043 12.62 -32.91 18.01
C LYS A 1043 12.44 -34.43 17.81
N ASP A 1044 11.66 -34.83 16.80
CA ASP A 1044 11.27 -36.22 16.54
C ASP A 1044 12.07 -36.84 15.38
N ILE A 1045 13.13 -36.16 14.88
CA ILE A 1045 13.97 -36.72 13.81
C ILE A 1045 14.86 -37.85 14.33
N THR A 1046 15.15 -38.80 13.44
CA THR A 1046 16.09 -39.90 13.74
C THR A 1046 17.55 -39.48 13.49
N PRO A 1047 18.53 -40.24 13.99
CA PRO A 1047 19.95 -40.02 13.64
C PRO A 1047 20.24 -40.06 12.14
N LEU A 1048 19.38 -40.68 11.32
CA LEU A 1048 19.49 -40.73 9.87
C LEU A 1048 19.08 -39.42 9.17
N GLN A 1049 18.53 -38.47 9.92
CA GLN A 1049 17.94 -37.22 9.40
C GLN A 1049 18.58 -35.96 10.01
N VAL A 1050 19.59 -36.11 10.87
CA VAL A 1050 20.35 -34.97 11.42
C VAL A 1050 21.27 -34.39 10.34
N HIS A 1051 21.70 -33.14 10.51
CA HIS A 1051 22.62 -32.50 9.56
C HIS A 1051 23.87 -33.34 9.28
N GLY A 1052 24.29 -33.36 8.01
CA GLY A 1052 25.44 -34.12 7.53
C GLY A 1052 25.19 -35.62 7.41
N SER A 1053 24.00 -36.13 7.74
CA SER A 1053 23.66 -37.54 7.49
C SER A 1053 23.56 -37.80 5.98
N VAL A 1054 23.88 -39.03 5.57
CA VAL A 1054 23.37 -39.55 4.30
C VAL A 1054 21.93 -39.94 4.57
N TYR A 1055 20.99 -39.14 4.08
CA TYR A 1055 19.57 -39.24 4.45
C TYR A 1055 19.04 -40.66 4.30
N GLY A 1056 18.50 -41.23 5.39
CA GLY A 1056 17.96 -42.59 5.43
C GLY A 1056 18.98 -43.74 5.46
N ILE A 1057 20.28 -43.47 5.26
CA ILE A 1057 21.31 -44.51 5.08
C ILE A 1057 22.37 -44.52 6.19
N ILE A 1058 23.07 -43.40 6.42
CA ILE A 1058 24.14 -43.31 7.44
C ILE A 1058 23.87 -42.09 8.32
N GLY A 1059 23.70 -42.32 9.62
CA GLY A 1059 23.51 -41.24 10.58
C GLY A 1059 24.81 -40.49 10.88
N ALA A 1060 24.74 -39.17 10.96
CA ALA A 1060 25.86 -38.33 11.36
C ALA A 1060 25.88 -38.08 12.87
N LYS A 1061 27.04 -37.68 13.39
CA LYS A 1061 27.16 -37.11 14.73
C LYS A 1061 26.46 -35.76 14.74
N ARG A 1062 25.68 -35.53 15.79
CA ARG A 1062 25.00 -34.28 16.05
C ARG A 1062 26.02 -33.20 16.46
N ALA A 1063 26.48 -32.41 15.49
CA ALA A 1063 27.51 -31.39 15.67
C ALA A 1063 26.93 -29.98 15.76
N LYS A 1064 27.65 -29.07 16.43
CA LYS A 1064 27.17 -27.72 16.70
C LYS A 1064 27.44 -26.79 15.53
N PHE A 1065 26.40 -26.10 15.05
CA PHE A 1065 26.59 -24.95 14.19
C PHE A 1065 27.18 -23.77 14.97
N LYS A 1066 27.79 -22.84 14.23
CA LYS A 1066 27.90 -21.43 14.66
C LYS A 1066 26.49 -20.83 14.85
N PRO A 1067 26.33 -19.66 15.49
CA PRO A 1067 25.03 -18.97 15.54
C PRO A 1067 24.24 -18.98 14.26
N MET A 1068 22.92 -19.08 14.37
CA MET A 1068 22.04 -18.83 13.23
C MET A 1068 22.32 -17.43 12.68
N GLY A 1069 22.43 -17.32 11.36
CA GLY A 1069 22.92 -16.10 10.70
C GLY A 1069 24.45 -15.98 10.64
N GLU A 1070 25.25 -16.88 11.19
CA GLU A 1070 26.69 -16.98 10.90
C GLU A 1070 27.00 -18.02 9.82
N TRP A 1071 28.17 -17.86 9.20
CA TRP A 1071 28.65 -18.73 8.12
C TRP A 1071 29.32 -19.99 8.67
N ASN A 1072 28.76 -21.14 8.35
CA ASN A 1072 29.34 -22.46 8.61
C ASN A 1072 30.08 -22.95 7.35
N GLU A 1073 31.17 -23.69 7.53
CA GLU A 1073 31.90 -24.33 6.43
C GLU A 1073 31.67 -25.84 6.47
N GLU A 1074 31.34 -26.43 5.32
CA GLU A 1074 31.18 -27.88 5.16
C GLU A 1074 32.08 -28.42 4.06
N GLU A 1075 32.68 -29.58 4.31
CA GLU A 1075 33.40 -30.40 3.33
C GLU A 1075 32.72 -31.77 3.22
N ILE A 1076 32.31 -32.13 2.00
CA ILE A 1076 31.80 -33.45 1.64
C ILE A 1076 32.84 -34.15 0.77
N ILE A 1077 33.31 -35.31 1.21
CA ILE A 1077 34.12 -36.23 0.40
C ILE A 1077 33.24 -37.40 -0.01
N ALA A 1078 33.09 -37.61 -1.31
CA ALA A 1078 32.45 -38.78 -1.89
C ALA A 1078 33.51 -39.54 -2.72
N ASN A 1079 33.96 -40.70 -2.26
CA ASN A 1079 35.01 -41.49 -2.89
C ASN A 1079 34.62 -42.96 -2.99
N GLY A 1080 34.14 -43.39 -4.16
CA GLY A 1080 33.49 -44.69 -4.31
C GLY A 1080 32.26 -44.79 -3.40
N ASN A 1081 32.25 -45.79 -2.51
CA ASN A 1081 31.20 -45.98 -1.49
C ASN A 1081 31.47 -45.20 -0.20
N HIS A 1082 32.66 -44.63 -0.05
CA HIS A 1082 33.06 -43.91 1.15
C HIS A 1082 32.54 -42.47 1.11
N ILE A 1083 31.72 -42.11 2.10
CA ILE A 1083 31.21 -40.76 2.30
C ILE A 1083 31.77 -40.23 3.62
N LYS A 1084 32.31 -39.02 3.58
CA LYS A 1084 32.77 -38.31 4.77
C LYS A 1084 32.28 -36.87 4.74
N VAL A 1085 31.71 -36.41 5.85
CA VAL A 1085 31.21 -35.04 6.02
C VAL A 1085 31.92 -34.39 7.20
N THR A 1086 32.46 -33.20 6.96
CA THR A 1086 33.17 -32.38 7.96
C THR A 1086 32.48 -31.03 8.07
N LEU A 1087 32.03 -30.66 9.27
CA LEU A 1087 31.41 -29.37 9.58
C LEU A 1087 32.35 -28.54 10.46
N ASN A 1088 32.71 -27.34 10.04
CA ASN A 1088 33.57 -26.40 10.79
C ASN A 1088 34.87 -27.05 11.31
N GLY A 1089 35.44 -27.99 10.55
CA GLY A 1089 36.66 -28.73 10.90
C GLY A 1089 36.44 -30.00 11.74
N GLU A 1090 35.22 -30.31 12.17
CA GLU A 1090 34.88 -31.55 12.88
C GLU A 1090 34.31 -32.61 11.92
N VAL A 1091 34.85 -33.83 11.94
CA VAL A 1091 34.30 -34.96 11.15
C VAL A 1091 33.05 -35.51 11.83
N ILE A 1092 31.90 -35.29 11.19
CA ILE A 1092 30.58 -35.63 11.74
C ILE A 1092 30.04 -36.93 11.15
N LEU A 1093 30.44 -37.28 9.93
CA LEU A 1093 30.12 -38.56 9.30
C LEU A 1093 31.36 -39.09 8.59
N ASP A 1094 31.63 -40.40 8.72
CA ASP A 1094 32.70 -41.11 8.03
C ASP A 1094 32.27 -42.58 7.90
N GLY A 1095 31.84 -43.01 6.71
CA GLY A 1095 31.22 -44.32 6.54
C GLY A 1095 31.20 -44.84 5.10
N ASP A 1096 30.95 -46.14 4.94
CA ASP A 1096 30.80 -46.82 3.66
C ASP A 1096 29.33 -47.20 3.43
N ILE A 1097 28.71 -46.67 2.37
CA ILE A 1097 27.29 -46.89 2.08
C ILE A 1097 26.95 -48.35 1.79
N LYS A 1098 27.89 -49.13 1.23
CA LYS A 1098 27.66 -50.54 0.91
C LYS A 1098 27.65 -51.41 2.16
N GLU A 1099 28.50 -51.07 3.12
CA GLU A 1099 28.49 -51.70 4.45
C GLU A 1099 27.22 -51.32 5.23
N ALA A 1100 26.81 -50.04 5.16
CA ALA A 1100 25.61 -49.56 5.83
C ALA A 1100 24.33 -50.25 5.33
N THR A 1101 24.26 -50.61 4.04
CA THR A 1101 23.08 -51.25 3.44
C THR A 1101 23.15 -52.75 3.26
N LYS A 1102 24.15 -53.44 3.85
CA LYS A 1102 24.35 -54.90 3.66
C LYS A 1102 23.15 -55.75 4.08
N ASN A 1103 22.30 -55.22 4.97
CA ASN A 1103 21.09 -55.87 5.50
C ASN A 1103 19.80 -55.14 5.08
N GLY A 1104 19.84 -54.36 3.99
CA GLY A 1104 18.78 -53.42 3.63
C GLY A 1104 19.09 -52.00 4.09
N THR A 1105 18.31 -51.02 3.61
CA THR A 1105 18.41 -49.60 3.95
C THR A 1105 17.94 -49.35 5.39
N ALA A 1106 18.59 -48.43 6.10
CA ALA A 1106 18.38 -48.23 7.53
C ALA A 1106 17.00 -47.62 7.86
N ASP A 1107 16.40 -46.90 6.91
CA ASP A 1107 15.07 -46.32 7.02
C ASP A 1107 13.94 -47.20 6.46
N GLY A 1108 14.28 -48.33 5.84
CA GLY A 1108 13.34 -49.27 5.23
C GLY A 1108 12.77 -48.86 3.87
N HIS A 1109 13.22 -47.75 3.27
CA HIS A 1109 12.77 -47.31 1.94
C HIS A 1109 13.74 -47.74 0.83
N GLN A 1110 13.29 -47.70 -0.43
CA GLN A 1110 14.16 -47.95 -1.58
C GLN A 1110 14.89 -46.66 -1.98
N HIS A 1111 16.22 -46.74 -2.10
CA HIS A 1111 17.07 -45.67 -2.62
C HIS A 1111 17.70 -46.12 -3.95
N PRO A 1112 16.96 -46.06 -5.07
CA PRO A 1112 17.46 -46.52 -6.37
C PRO A 1112 18.75 -45.80 -6.81
N GLY A 1113 18.96 -44.55 -6.38
CA GLY A 1113 20.12 -43.74 -6.74
C GLY A 1113 21.36 -43.91 -5.86
N LEU A 1114 21.29 -44.70 -4.79
CA LEU A 1114 22.35 -44.78 -3.77
C LEU A 1114 23.73 -45.12 -4.35
N PHE A 1115 23.77 -45.93 -5.41
CA PHE A 1115 25.02 -46.39 -6.06
C PHE A 1115 25.23 -45.77 -7.44
N ASN A 1116 24.63 -44.62 -7.73
CA ASN A 1116 24.92 -43.90 -8.98
C ASN A 1116 26.44 -43.65 -9.10
N PRO A 1117 27.06 -43.97 -10.26
CA PRO A 1117 28.50 -43.82 -10.44
C PRO A 1117 28.91 -42.34 -10.55
N LYS A 1118 27.99 -41.48 -10.98
CA LYS A 1118 28.14 -40.03 -11.10
C LYS A 1118 26.77 -39.36 -11.17
N GLY A 1119 26.74 -38.05 -10.98
CA GLY A 1119 25.57 -37.19 -11.18
C GLY A 1119 25.82 -35.77 -10.69
N HIS A 1120 24.80 -34.93 -10.67
CA HIS A 1120 24.93 -33.53 -10.28
C HIS A 1120 25.11 -33.37 -8.77
N ILE A 1121 25.65 -32.22 -8.37
CA ILE A 1121 25.55 -31.70 -7.01
C ILE A 1121 24.42 -30.68 -7.01
N GLY A 1122 23.54 -30.68 -6.00
CA GLY A 1122 22.46 -29.70 -5.96
C GLY A 1122 21.98 -29.30 -4.57
N PHE A 1123 21.42 -28.11 -4.46
CA PHE A 1123 20.73 -27.62 -3.28
C PHE A 1123 19.24 -27.91 -3.39
N LEU A 1124 18.70 -28.64 -2.41
CA LEU A 1124 17.43 -29.37 -2.52
C LEU A 1124 16.18 -28.57 -2.10
N GLY A 1125 16.34 -27.29 -1.79
CA GLY A 1125 15.24 -26.33 -1.89
C GLY A 1125 14.02 -26.63 -1.03
N HIS A 1126 14.19 -27.08 0.22
CA HIS A 1126 13.08 -27.45 1.13
C HIS A 1126 12.34 -26.23 1.75
N GLY A 1127 12.09 -25.20 0.97
CA GLY A 1127 11.19 -24.08 1.32
C GLY A 1127 11.66 -23.18 2.47
N SER A 1128 12.94 -23.23 2.85
CA SER A 1128 13.52 -22.37 3.89
C SER A 1128 14.58 -21.42 3.31
N PRO A 1129 14.67 -20.16 3.78
CA PRO A 1129 15.77 -19.28 3.40
C PRO A 1129 17.12 -19.83 3.82
N VAL A 1130 18.02 -20.02 2.85
CA VAL A 1130 19.41 -20.46 3.08
C VAL A 1130 20.31 -19.71 2.10
N LYS A 1131 21.50 -19.32 2.55
CA LYS A 1131 22.52 -18.71 1.68
C LYS A 1131 23.75 -19.60 1.57
N PHE A 1132 24.34 -19.64 0.38
CA PHE A 1132 25.56 -20.38 0.06
C PHE A 1132 26.60 -19.46 -0.59
N ARG A 1133 27.89 -19.67 -0.26
CA ARG A 1133 29.01 -18.94 -0.89
C ARG A 1133 30.29 -19.76 -0.89
N ASN A 1134 31.33 -19.23 -1.55
CA ASN A 1134 32.69 -19.78 -1.57
C ASN A 1134 32.73 -21.26 -1.99
N ILE A 1135 31.98 -21.59 -3.04
CA ILE A 1135 31.71 -22.98 -3.43
C ILE A 1135 32.81 -23.46 -4.38
N ARG A 1136 33.43 -24.59 -4.05
CA ARG A 1136 34.57 -25.16 -4.78
C ARG A 1136 34.60 -26.68 -4.70
N ILE A 1137 35.18 -27.30 -5.72
CA ILE A 1137 35.23 -28.76 -5.85
C ILE A 1137 36.58 -29.24 -6.35
N LYS A 1138 37.02 -30.41 -5.88
CA LYS A 1138 38.19 -31.14 -6.37
C LYS A 1138 37.76 -32.55 -6.75
N GLU A 1139 37.91 -32.90 -8.03
CA GLU A 1139 37.66 -34.27 -8.49
C GLU A 1139 38.76 -35.22 -8.00
N LEU A 1140 38.34 -36.42 -7.61
CA LEU A 1140 39.22 -37.52 -7.20
C LEU A 1140 39.25 -38.59 -8.30
N LYS A 1141 40.29 -39.42 -8.28
CA LYS A 1141 40.49 -40.48 -9.28
C LYS A 1141 39.48 -41.61 -9.15
#